data_AF-A0A286ERP1-F1
#
_entry.id   AF-A0A286ERP1-F1
#
_cell.length_a   1.000
_cell.length_b   1.000
_cell.length_c   1.000
_cell.angle_alpha   90.00
_cell.angle_beta   90.00
_cell.angle_gamma   90.00
#
_symmetry.space_group_name_H-M   'P 1'
#
loop_
_entity.id
_entity.type
_entity.pdbx_description
1 polymer ?
#
loop_
_entity_poly.entity_id
_entity_poly.type
_entity_poly.pdbx_seq_one_letter_code
_entity_poly.pdbx_strand_id
1 'polypeptide(L)'
;MSGALVVNGSSSSPAVFTSLLDDSVGGDTNGDGTASSPVAGDWGGISGSSASLSIDHADVRYGQTGISGGSLTTTSVTNSTVEYASYSGISVDSSVAITVSGNTVTGVGSSGIQVSQDGTVSNAAASTTTVINNTVNGVSGGAGIIVQADPYNNSGTAALANVPAPTVTGNNVTGVSTPFAHTSGSQDQGAGFAIAISATNLLPAQLTGNTGSSNTVNALELGGTLRGNLILPVAGLPIVVGLVDVPIYGFTSGLAVGSGVTLTANAGAVLKFNPNYDAYWNSPAGLSVSGALVVNGSSSSPAVFTSLLDDSVGGDTNGDGTASSPVAGDWGGISVADGATASLVNTDIRYASTALSVADDGAAEFHGSVVTSAFGVSAGDGYVDATGVDWGDSYGPSPIGSGVAYSGGAANVVPWVGYVAPAPLPGVPYVPPAANPCAQIYFVAVRGSGEDPQGDPPIYGGDESSDGLGSRVRDVLTGMTDELAQYSPSTTVKTYGLQYRALGVLSDPLLRGTQAYFTSIYEGVDQLTELMSDETRMCPTEKIVLSGYSQGALVIHIALRDLASSGSPSISATHLAAVALIADPAKVANGGEYTLEEFDKEAGSGIAKAEGIWTKFPLDSDVGPLPPSVTGRTIAMCRNHDPVCAPPSPQFLLEGLLAYVHIHTDGYYQTESAVLGRWAADKFLARAFVLAD
;
A
#
# COMPACT_ATOMS: atom_id res chain seq x y z
N MET A 1 -6.11 -50.35 -6.35
CA MET A 1 -6.17 -51.18 -7.60
C MET A 1 -5.34 -50.53 -8.69
N SER A 2 -4.67 -51.31 -9.55
CA SER A 2 -3.85 -50.81 -10.68
C SER A 2 -4.61 -50.78 -12.03
N GLY A 3 -5.90 -51.12 -12.04
CA GLY A 3 -6.78 -51.06 -13.21
C GLY A 3 -7.97 -50.12 -13.00
N ALA A 4 -8.77 -49.87 -14.04
CA ALA A 4 -9.91 -48.97 -13.98
C ALA A 4 -11.04 -49.52 -13.09
N LEU A 5 -11.57 -48.70 -12.17
CA LEU A 5 -12.81 -48.98 -11.45
C LEU A 5 -13.92 -48.08 -11.98
N VAL A 6 -15.04 -48.69 -12.36
CA VAL A 6 -16.25 -47.98 -12.79
C VAL A 6 -17.41 -48.47 -11.92
N VAL A 7 -18.02 -47.55 -11.18
CA VAL A 7 -19.23 -47.77 -10.39
C VAL A 7 -20.33 -46.89 -10.99
N ASN A 8 -21.37 -47.53 -11.53
CA ASN A 8 -22.48 -46.85 -12.20
C ASN A 8 -23.80 -47.23 -11.49
N GLY A 9 -24.09 -46.56 -10.37
CA GLY A 9 -25.37 -46.67 -9.69
C GLY A 9 -26.44 -45.77 -10.31
N SER A 10 -27.55 -45.60 -9.59
CA SER A 10 -28.58 -44.59 -9.89
C SER A 10 -29.17 -44.04 -8.60
N SER A 11 -29.85 -42.90 -8.66
CA SER A 11 -30.50 -42.30 -7.48
C SER A 11 -31.57 -43.20 -6.85
N SER A 12 -32.22 -44.07 -7.63
CA SER A 12 -33.19 -45.06 -7.14
C SER A 12 -32.57 -46.38 -6.69
N SER A 13 -31.32 -46.64 -7.08
CA SER A 13 -30.62 -47.91 -6.81
C SER A 13 -29.12 -47.65 -6.82
N PRO A 14 -28.56 -47.11 -5.73
CA PRO A 14 -27.13 -46.87 -5.61
C PRO A 14 -26.36 -48.20 -5.51
N ALA A 15 -25.08 -48.16 -5.90
CA ALA A 15 -24.17 -49.28 -5.65
C ALA A 15 -23.62 -49.19 -4.23
N VAL A 16 -23.88 -50.20 -3.39
CA VAL A 16 -23.54 -50.15 -1.96
C VAL A 16 -22.25 -50.93 -1.64
N PHE A 17 -21.34 -50.30 -0.91
CA PHE A 17 -20.09 -50.86 -0.40
C PHE A 17 -20.04 -50.65 1.11
N THR A 18 -20.08 -51.72 1.89
CA THR A 18 -20.20 -51.63 3.35
C THR A 18 -19.46 -52.78 4.06
N SER A 19 -19.43 -52.72 5.39
CA SER A 19 -18.88 -53.76 6.27
C SER A 19 -19.66 -55.07 6.14
N LEU A 20 -18.98 -56.21 6.34
CA LEU A 20 -19.66 -57.51 6.45
C LEU A 20 -20.62 -57.56 7.66
N LEU A 21 -20.41 -56.67 8.63
CA LEU A 21 -21.20 -56.55 9.86
C LEU A 21 -22.45 -55.65 9.67
N ASP A 22 -22.67 -55.08 8.48
CA ASP A 22 -23.80 -54.18 8.21
C ASP A 22 -25.03 -54.95 7.72
N ASP A 23 -25.83 -55.42 8.67
CA ASP A 23 -27.08 -56.14 8.39
C ASP A 23 -28.14 -55.29 7.69
N SER A 24 -28.01 -53.96 7.68
CA SER A 24 -28.98 -53.06 7.05
C SER A 24 -28.98 -53.18 5.52
N VAL A 25 -27.90 -53.76 4.95
CA VAL A 25 -27.70 -53.94 3.51
C VAL A 25 -27.36 -55.40 3.22
N GLY A 26 -28.17 -56.07 2.41
CA GLY A 26 -27.92 -57.47 2.04
C GLY A 26 -28.22 -58.51 3.14
N GLY A 27 -28.52 -58.07 4.37
CA GLY A 27 -28.83 -58.93 5.52
C GLY A 27 -27.57 -59.45 6.23
N ASP A 28 -27.78 -60.30 7.24
CA ASP A 28 -26.74 -60.94 8.07
C ASP A 28 -25.83 -61.87 7.25
N THR A 29 -24.80 -61.27 6.64
CA THR A 29 -23.94 -61.94 5.65
C THR A 29 -22.82 -62.75 6.31
N ASN A 30 -22.47 -62.43 7.57
CA ASN A 30 -21.58 -63.17 8.46
C ASN A 30 -22.28 -64.27 9.28
N GLY A 31 -23.61 -64.26 9.36
CA GLY A 31 -24.42 -65.28 10.03
C GLY A 31 -24.38 -65.21 11.56
N ASP A 32 -24.12 -64.04 12.14
CA ASP A 32 -23.98 -63.86 13.60
C ASP A 32 -25.22 -63.25 14.30
N GLY A 33 -26.30 -63.02 13.55
CA GLY A 33 -27.51 -62.38 14.05
C GLY A 33 -27.24 -60.90 14.34
N THR A 34 -27.53 -60.44 15.56
CA THR A 34 -27.26 -59.05 15.98
C THR A 34 -26.04 -58.96 16.91
N ALA A 35 -25.12 -59.93 16.81
CA ALA A 35 -24.00 -60.04 17.75
C ALA A 35 -22.92 -59.00 17.47
N SER A 36 -22.78 -58.60 16.20
CA SER A 36 -21.90 -57.53 15.76
C SER A 36 -22.70 -56.35 15.20
N SER A 37 -22.04 -55.21 15.04
CA SER A 37 -22.58 -54.02 14.38
C SER A 37 -21.44 -53.30 13.70
N PRO A 38 -21.68 -52.67 12.54
CA PRO A 38 -20.60 -52.09 11.77
C PRO A 38 -20.05 -50.85 12.48
N VAL A 39 -18.73 -50.68 12.44
CA VAL A 39 -18.04 -49.50 12.99
C VAL A 39 -17.09 -48.90 11.97
N ALA A 40 -16.80 -47.61 12.12
CA ALA A 40 -15.90 -46.89 11.25
C ALA A 40 -14.51 -47.57 11.22
N GLY A 41 -14.00 -47.88 10.03
CA GLY A 41 -12.70 -48.53 9.84
C GLY A 41 -12.73 -50.06 9.78
N ASP A 42 -13.91 -50.68 9.72
CA ASP A 42 -14.07 -52.14 9.56
C ASP A 42 -13.37 -52.70 8.32
N TRP A 43 -13.20 -51.87 7.28
CA TRP A 43 -12.49 -52.22 6.05
C TRP A 43 -11.75 -51.00 5.49
N GLY A 44 -10.85 -51.21 4.52
CA GLY A 44 -9.96 -50.16 4.04
C GLY A 44 -10.62 -49.03 3.21
N GLY A 45 -11.80 -49.27 2.64
CA GLY A 45 -12.42 -48.37 1.67
C GLY A 45 -12.16 -48.71 0.20
N ILE A 46 -12.67 -47.86 -0.69
CA ILE A 46 -12.37 -47.94 -2.13
C ILE A 46 -11.03 -47.23 -2.38
N SER A 47 -10.07 -47.91 -3.00
CA SER A 47 -8.75 -47.33 -3.30
C SER A 47 -8.25 -47.64 -4.72
N GLY A 48 -7.93 -46.58 -5.47
CA GLY A 48 -7.29 -46.62 -6.80
C GLY A 48 -5.87 -46.05 -6.76
N SER A 49 -4.92 -46.64 -7.50
CA SER A 49 -3.49 -46.31 -7.34
C SER A 49 -2.66 -46.25 -8.64
N SER A 50 -3.26 -46.14 -9.83
CA SER A 50 -2.54 -45.95 -11.13
C SER A 50 -3.40 -45.88 -12.41
N ALA A 51 -4.73 -46.02 -12.33
CA ALA A 51 -5.64 -46.03 -13.49
C ALA A 51 -6.76 -44.98 -13.35
N SER A 52 -7.93 -45.19 -13.96
CA SER A 52 -9.10 -44.32 -13.82
C SER A 52 -10.01 -44.75 -12.68
N LEU A 53 -10.56 -43.78 -11.93
CA LEU A 53 -11.61 -43.98 -10.94
C LEU A 53 -12.86 -43.22 -11.38
N SER A 54 -13.95 -43.93 -11.68
CA SER A 54 -15.24 -43.32 -12.02
C SER A 54 -16.32 -43.92 -11.12
N ILE A 55 -16.82 -43.12 -10.19
CA ILE A 55 -17.84 -43.52 -9.23
C ILE A 55 -19.01 -42.56 -9.36
N ASP A 56 -20.18 -43.08 -9.71
CA ASP A 56 -21.43 -42.34 -9.76
C ASP A 56 -22.53 -43.11 -9.00
N HIS A 57 -23.25 -42.41 -8.12
CA HIS A 57 -24.32 -42.97 -7.28
C HIS A 57 -23.90 -44.21 -6.47
N ALA A 58 -22.77 -44.11 -5.77
CA ALA A 58 -22.35 -45.12 -4.79
C ALA A 58 -22.78 -44.74 -3.37
N ASP A 59 -22.96 -45.74 -2.51
CA ASP A 59 -23.13 -45.58 -1.05
C ASP A 59 -22.00 -46.37 -0.37
N VAL A 60 -21.06 -45.65 0.26
CA VAL A 60 -19.83 -46.22 0.82
C VAL A 60 -19.79 -45.97 2.33
N ARG A 61 -19.77 -47.04 3.13
CA ARG A 61 -19.92 -46.93 4.59
C ARG A 61 -18.84 -47.67 5.36
N TYR A 62 -18.51 -47.18 6.56
CA TYR A 62 -17.69 -47.88 7.56
C TYR A 62 -16.24 -48.19 7.12
N GLY A 63 -15.76 -47.54 6.07
CA GLY A 63 -14.38 -47.67 5.62
C GLY A 63 -13.39 -46.93 6.53
N GLN A 64 -12.10 -47.19 6.37
CA GLN A 64 -11.05 -46.36 6.96
C GLN A 64 -11.05 -45.00 6.26
N THR A 65 -10.81 -45.00 4.95
CA THR A 65 -11.12 -43.87 4.06
C THR A 65 -12.28 -44.29 3.18
N GLY A 66 -13.29 -43.47 2.94
CA GLY A 66 -14.42 -43.91 2.12
C GLY A 66 -13.99 -44.21 0.67
N ILE A 67 -13.54 -43.16 -0.02
CA ILE A 67 -13.05 -43.24 -1.39
C ILE A 67 -11.67 -42.56 -1.44
N SER A 68 -10.66 -43.30 -1.90
CA SER A 68 -9.30 -42.82 -2.07
C SER A 68 -8.77 -43.06 -3.48
N GLY A 69 -7.96 -42.12 -3.96
CA GLY A 69 -7.28 -42.22 -5.25
C GLY A 69 -5.95 -41.50 -5.23
N GLY A 70 -4.87 -42.16 -5.66
CA GLY A 70 -3.55 -41.55 -5.79
C GLY A 70 -2.96 -41.74 -7.19
N SER A 71 -2.37 -40.67 -7.74
CA SER A 71 -1.70 -40.65 -9.05
C SER A 71 -2.57 -41.24 -10.19
N LEU A 72 -3.86 -40.89 -10.19
CA LEU A 72 -4.85 -41.41 -11.15
C LEU A 72 -4.77 -40.70 -12.51
N THR A 73 -5.18 -41.39 -13.59
CA THR A 73 -5.20 -40.86 -14.97
C THR A 73 -6.54 -40.27 -15.42
N THR A 74 -7.60 -40.42 -14.62
CA THR A 74 -8.86 -39.64 -14.59
C THR A 74 -9.62 -39.98 -13.30
N THR A 75 -10.20 -38.99 -12.61
CA THR A 75 -10.95 -39.23 -11.36
C THR A 75 -12.28 -38.49 -11.35
N SER A 76 -13.39 -39.22 -11.25
CA SER A 76 -14.73 -38.66 -11.03
C SER A 76 -15.42 -39.36 -9.86
N VAL A 77 -15.85 -38.61 -8.86
CA VAL A 77 -16.73 -39.08 -7.78
C VAL A 77 -17.95 -38.18 -7.77
N THR A 78 -19.09 -38.72 -8.18
CA THR A 78 -20.31 -37.93 -8.39
C THR A 78 -21.53 -38.57 -7.74
N ASN A 79 -22.45 -37.72 -7.26
CA ASN A 79 -23.77 -38.11 -6.77
C ASN A 79 -23.74 -39.26 -5.74
N SER A 80 -22.66 -39.38 -4.98
CA SER A 80 -22.40 -40.52 -4.10
C SER A 80 -22.49 -40.12 -2.62
N THR A 81 -22.79 -41.09 -1.77
CA THR A 81 -22.85 -40.96 -0.32
C THR A 81 -21.67 -41.68 0.32
N VAL A 82 -20.96 -41.02 1.22
CA VAL A 82 -19.88 -41.60 2.01
C VAL A 82 -20.15 -41.35 3.49
N GLU A 83 -20.24 -42.41 4.29
CA GLU A 83 -20.64 -42.31 5.69
C GLU A 83 -19.73 -43.10 6.63
N TYR A 84 -19.55 -42.58 7.83
CA TYR A 84 -18.91 -43.29 8.95
C TYR A 84 -17.49 -43.78 8.62
N ALA A 85 -16.71 -42.99 7.90
CA ALA A 85 -15.30 -43.29 7.66
C ALA A 85 -14.46 -42.94 8.89
N SER A 86 -13.54 -43.80 9.33
CA SER A 86 -12.71 -43.50 10.51
C SER A 86 -11.61 -42.46 10.24
N TYR A 87 -11.34 -42.17 8.97
CA TYR A 87 -10.41 -41.14 8.50
C TYR A 87 -11.13 -40.20 7.52
N SER A 88 -10.62 -40.03 6.28
CA SER A 88 -11.22 -39.11 5.30
C SER A 88 -12.45 -39.72 4.60
N GLY A 89 -13.40 -38.87 4.19
CA GLY A 89 -14.54 -39.31 3.36
C GLY A 89 -14.11 -39.60 1.93
N ILE A 90 -13.78 -38.53 1.18
CA ILE A 90 -13.25 -38.61 -0.19
C ILE A 90 -11.87 -37.97 -0.18
N SER A 91 -10.83 -38.69 -0.59
CA SER A 91 -9.46 -38.19 -0.69
C SER A 91 -8.87 -38.54 -2.06
N VAL A 92 -8.75 -37.56 -2.95
CA VAL A 92 -8.33 -37.78 -4.33
C VAL A 92 -7.14 -36.91 -4.70
N ASP A 93 -6.10 -37.56 -5.20
CA ASP A 93 -4.89 -36.96 -5.74
C ASP A 93 -4.67 -37.48 -7.18
N SER A 94 -4.49 -36.56 -8.11
CA SER A 94 -4.29 -36.87 -9.52
C SER A 94 -3.46 -35.81 -10.22
N SER A 95 -2.75 -36.21 -11.28
CA SER A 95 -2.05 -35.28 -12.20
C SER A 95 -2.90 -34.88 -13.41
N VAL A 96 -4.16 -35.30 -13.48
CA VAL A 96 -5.12 -34.96 -14.55
C VAL A 96 -6.42 -34.40 -13.98
N ALA A 97 -7.45 -34.21 -14.81
CA ALA A 97 -8.77 -33.74 -14.39
C ALA A 97 -9.39 -34.55 -13.22
N ILE A 98 -9.84 -33.81 -12.20
CA ILE A 98 -10.57 -34.30 -11.03
C ILE A 98 -11.97 -33.66 -11.01
N THR A 99 -13.01 -34.48 -10.83
CA THR A 99 -14.37 -34.02 -10.61
C THR A 99 -14.96 -34.66 -9.34
N VAL A 100 -15.30 -33.85 -8.36
CA VAL A 100 -16.02 -34.24 -7.14
C VAL A 100 -17.29 -33.41 -7.04
N SER A 101 -18.43 -33.99 -7.43
CA SER A 101 -19.68 -33.22 -7.60
C SER A 101 -20.90 -33.91 -7.02
N GLY A 102 -21.73 -33.16 -6.28
CA GLY A 102 -23.04 -33.65 -5.83
C GLY A 102 -22.96 -34.75 -4.78
N ASN A 103 -21.84 -34.90 -4.07
CA ASN A 103 -21.67 -35.95 -3.08
C ASN A 103 -22.18 -35.53 -1.70
N THR A 104 -22.59 -36.51 -0.89
CA THR A 104 -22.89 -36.34 0.53
C THR A 104 -21.86 -37.07 1.36
N VAL A 105 -21.12 -36.38 2.22
CA VAL A 105 -20.13 -36.99 3.13
C VAL A 105 -20.53 -36.71 4.57
N THR A 106 -20.74 -37.77 5.38
CA THR A 106 -21.22 -37.61 6.76
C THR A 106 -20.44 -38.44 7.78
N GLY A 107 -20.13 -37.83 8.93
CA GLY A 107 -19.65 -38.56 10.11
C GLY A 107 -18.26 -39.17 9.90
N VAL A 108 -17.27 -38.35 9.54
CA VAL A 108 -15.91 -38.82 9.22
C VAL A 108 -14.88 -38.36 10.24
N GLY A 109 -13.85 -39.18 10.45
CA GLY A 109 -12.84 -38.98 11.49
C GLY A 109 -11.72 -37.99 11.16
N SER A 110 -11.57 -37.60 9.89
CA SER A 110 -10.61 -36.57 9.41
C SER A 110 -11.32 -35.66 8.40
N SER A 111 -10.69 -35.22 7.31
CA SER A 111 -11.31 -34.31 6.34
C SER A 111 -12.50 -34.94 5.60
N GLY A 112 -13.54 -34.14 5.36
CA GLY A 112 -14.71 -34.58 4.59
C GLY A 112 -14.34 -34.92 3.14
N ILE A 113 -13.91 -33.91 2.41
CA ILE A 113 -13.43 -34.03 1.03
C ILE A 113 -12.05 -33.38 0.94
N GLN A 114 -11.06 -34.11 0.44
CA GLN A 114 -9.73 -33.62 0.15
C GLN A 114 -9.42 -33.87 -1.32
N VAL A 115 -9.10 -32.80 -2.04
CA VAL A 115 -8.72 -32.84 -3.45
C VAL A 115 -7.37 -32.16 -3.62
N SER A 116 -6.40 -32.89 -4.14
CA SER A 116 -5.07 -32.38 -4.46
C SER A 116 -4.73 -32.64 -5.92
N GLN A 117 -4.11 -31.66 -6.58
CA GLN A 117 -3.64 -31.76 -7.95
C GLN A 117 -2.12 -31.94 -7.96
N ASP A 118 -1.63 -33.10 -8.37
CA ASP A 118 -0.19 -33.37 -8.58
C ASP A 118 0.30 -32.70 -9.88
N GLY A 119 0.70 -31.44 -9.78
CA GLY A 119 1.08 -30.59 -10.92
C GLY A 119 2.48 -30.79 -11.47
N THR A 120 2.92 -32.03 -11.70
CA THR A 120 4.14 -32.26 -12.49
C THR A 120 4.03 -31.60 -13.88
N VAL A 121 5.10 -30.91 -14.31
CA VAL A 121 5.17 -30.08 -15.54
C VAL A 121 4.68 -30.75 -16.82
N SER A 122 4.69 -32.08 -16.89
CA SER A 122 4.27 -32.84 -18.06
C SER A 122 2.76 -32.80 -18.34
N ASN A 123 1.90 -32.53 -17.36
CA ASN A 123 0.44 -32.68 -17.51
C ASN A 123 -0.41 -31.44 -17.14
N ALA A 124 0.20 -30.37 -16.61
CA ALA A 124 -0.51 -29.26 -15.95
C ALA A 124 -1.67 -28.62 -16.73
N ALA A 125 -1.60 -28.54 -18.07
CA ALA A 125 -2.66 -27.94 -18.88
C ALA A 125 -3.96 -28.77 -18.95
N ALA A 126 -3.90 -30.07 -18.62
CA ALA A 126 -5.04 -31.00 -18.64
C ALA A 126 -5.62 -31.28 -17.23
N SER A 127 -5.12 -30.59 -16.21
CA SER A 127 -5.33 -30.84 -14.79
C SER A 127 -6.42 -29.92 -14.21
N THR A 128 -7.68 -30.09 -14.62
CA THR A 128 -8.79 -29.28 -14.09
C THR A 128 -9.32 -29.85 -12.77
N THR A 129 -9.45 -29.02 -11.74
CA THR A 129 -10.04 -29.42 -10.45
C THR A 129 -11.44 -28.84 -10.30
N THR A 130 -12.46 -29.70 -10.16
CA THR A 130 -13.86 -29.30 -9.96
C THR A 130 -14.43 -29.93 -8.70
N VAL A 131 -14.83 -29.11 -7.73
CA VAL A 131 -15.45 -29.52 -6.46
C VAL A 131 -16.74 -28.73 -6.26
N ILE A 132 -17.88 -29.29 -6.65
CA ILE A 132 -19.13 -28.52 -6.72
C ILE A 132 -20.33 -29.23 -6.09
N ASN A 133 -21.23 -28.45 -5.49
CA ASN A 133 -22.52 -28.94 -4.98
C ASN A 133 -22.41 -30.13 -4.01
N ASN A 134 -21.30 -30.26 -3.28
CA ASN A 134 -21.14 -31.30 -2.27
C ASN A 134 -21.73 -30.86 -0.94
N THR A 135 -22.29 -31.81 -0.19
CA THR A 135 -22.75 -31.63 1.20
C THR A 135 -21.83 -32.40 2.13
N VAL A 136 -21.19 -31.72 3.09
CA VAL A 136 -20.32 -32.34 4.08
C VAL A 136 -20.85 -32.05 5.48
N ASN A 137 -20.98 -33.07 6.32
CA ASN A 137 -21.48 -32.92 7.69
C ASN A 137 -20.74 -33.80 8.70
N GLY A 138 -20.47 -33.28 9.91
CA GLY A 138 -19.97 -34.10 11.02
C GLY A 138 -18.54 -34.59 10.79
N VAL A 139 -17.60 -33.65 10.68
CA VAL A 139 -16.17 -33.89 10.52
C VAL A 139 -15.47 -33.67 11.85
N SER A 140 -14.70 -34.63 12.36
CA SER A 140 -14.10 -34.53 13.71
C SER A 140 -12.58 -34.34 13.75
N GLY A 141 -11.86 -34.49 12.63
CA GLY A 141 -10.39 -34.47 12.61
C GLY A 141 -9.72 -33.73 11.45
N GLY A 142 -10.46 -33.03 10.58
CA GLY A 142 -9.88 -32.17 9.54
C GLY A 142 -10.79 -31.01 9.12
N ALA A 143 -10.60 -30.49 7.91
CA ALA A 143 -11.51 -29.51 7.32
C ALA A 143 -12.76 -30.18 6.75
N GLY A 144 -13.81 -29.40 6.48
CA GLY A 144 -14.92 -29.89 5.68
C GLY A 144 -14.49 -30.26 4.27
N ILE A 145 -13.95 -29.29 3.54
CA ILE A 145 -13.43 -29.47 2.18
C ILE A 145 -12.05 -28.80 2.06
N ILE A 146 -11.08 -29.53 1.52
CA ILE A 146 -9.74 -29.02 1.18
C ILE A 146 -9.54 -29.17 -0.33
N VAL A 147 -9.14 -28.08 -1.00
CA VAL A 147 -8.77 -28.08 -2.41
C VAL A 147 -7.39 -27.47 -2.58
N GLN A 148 -6.44 -28.27 -3.05
CA GLN A 148 -5.07 -27.85 -3.33
C GLN A 148 -4.78 -28.02 -4.83
N ALA A 149 -4.54 -26.91 -5.52
CA ALA A 149 -4.29 -26.85 -6.97
C ALA A 149 -2.99 -26.09 -7.28
N ASP A 150 -1.92 -26.42 -6.55
CA ASP A 150 -0.59 -25.83 -6.71
C ASP A 150 0.35 -26.80 -7.46
N PRO A 151 1.15 -26.32 -8.44
CA PRO A 151 2.10 -27.18 -9.14
C PRO A 151 3.25 -27.59 -8.21
N TYR A 152 3.21 -28.82 -7.72
CA TYR A 152 4.30 -29.40 -6.95
C TYR A 152 5.43 -29.88 -7.88
N ASN A 153 6.67 -29.50 -7.57
CA ASN A 153 7.81 -30.35 -7.91
C ASN A 153 8.67 -30.61 -6.66
N ASN A 154 9.09 -31.86 -6.50
CA ASN A 154 10.00 -32.32 -5.45
C ASN A 154 11.41 -31.70 -5.53
N SER A 155 11.65 -30.76 -6.45
CA SER A 155 12.98 -30.20 -6.76
C SER A 155 13.16 -28.75 -6.33
N GLY A 156 12.22 -28.18 -5.58
CA GLY A 156 12.35 -26.82 -5.02
C GLY A 156 12.45 -25.73 -6.09
N THR A 157 11.99 -26.00 -7.31
CA THR A 157 11.97 -25.03 -8.41
C THR A 157 10.52 -24.83 -8.80
N ALA A 158 9.94 -23.66 -8.56
CA ALA A 158 8.58 -23.37 -9.01
C ALA A 158 8.46 -23.69 -10.51
N ALA A 159 7.86 -24.82 -10.83
CA ALA A 159 7.58 -25.14 -12.20
C ALA A 159 6.35 -24.29 -12.52
N LEU A 160 6.56 -23.22 -13.29
CA LEU A 160 5.56 -22.28 -13.81
C LEU A 160 4.57 -22.97 -14.76
N ALA A 161 4.12 -24.17 -14.43
CA ALA A 161 3.10 -24.87 -15.15
C ALA A 161 1.77 -24.24 -14.74
N ASN A 162 1.10 -23.56 -15.67
CA ASN A 162 -0.21 -22.94 -15.45
C ASN A 162 -1.26 -24.03 -15.19
N VAL A 163 -1.38 -24.50 -13.94
CA VAL A 163 -2.52 -25.31 -13.51
C VAL A 163 -3.77 -24.43 -13.69
N PRO A 164 -4.81 -24.92 -14.40
CA PRO A 164 -6.07 -24.21 -14.51
C PRO A 164 -6.66 -23.88 -13.14
N ALA A 165 -7.37 -22.77 -13.07
CA ALA A 165 -8.02 -22.35 -11.84
C ALA A 165 -9.04 -23.41 -11.35
N PRO A 166 -9.03 -23.76 -10.04
CA PRO A 166 -9.99 -24.71 -9.50
C PRO A 166 -11.39 -24.09 -9.48
N THR A 167 -12.40 -24.90 -9.78
CA THR A 167 -13.82 -24.52 -9.61
C THR A 167 -14.36 -25.14 -8.33
N VAL A 168 -14.65 -24.29 -7.34
CA VAL A 168 -15.16 -24.71 -6.02
C VAL A 168 -16.43 -23.92 -5.73
N THR A 169 -17.60 -24.48 -6.03
CA THR A 169 -18.86 -23.71 -5.98
C THR A 169 -20.03 -24.50 -5.41
N GLY A 170 -20.93 -23.83 -4.69
CA GLY A 170 -22.19 -24.43 -4.26
C GLY A 170 -22.04 -25.53 -3.20
N ASN A 171 -20.88 -25.66 -2.56
CA ASN A 171 -20.67 -26.66 -1.51
C ASN A 171 -21.26 -26.17 -0.18
N ASN A 172 -21.84 -27.08 0.58
CA ASN A 172 -22.43 -26.81 1.89
C ASN A 172 -21.76 -27.67 2.96
N VAL A 173 -21.15 -27.03 3.96
CA VAL A 173 -20.39 -27.70 5.01
C VAL A 173 -20.94 -27.37 6.39
N THR A 174 -21.23 -28.39 7.19
CA THR A 174 -21.70 -28.22 8.58
C THR A 174 -21.01 -29.16 9.56
N GLY A 175 -20.99 -28.81 10.84
CA GLY A 175 -20.57 -29.74 11.89
C GLY A 175 -19.11 -30.18 11.80
N VAL A 176 -18.21 -29.36 11.24
CA VAL A 176 -16.77 -29.52 11.43
C VAL A 176 -16.45 -29.14 12.88
N SER A 177 -16.00 -30.10 13.68
CA SER A 177 -15.77 -29.94 15.13
C SER A 177 -14.29 -30.01 15.52
N THR A 178 -13.37 -30.01 14.55
CA THR A 178 -11.94 -29.89 14.83
C THR A 178 -11.66 -28.55 15.46
N PRO A 179 -11.06 -28.49 16.66
CA PRO A 179 -10.63 -27.24 17.24
C PRO A 179 -9.65 -26.52 16.31
N PHE A 180 -9.80 -25.21 16.19
CA PHE A 180 -8.76 -24.38 15.60
C PHE A 180 -7.62 -24.32 16.63
N ALA A 181 -6.48 -24.92 16.30
CA ALA A 181 -5.30 -24.91 17.17
C ALA A 181 -4.25 -23.95 16.60
N HIS A 182 -3.95 -22.89 17.36
CA HIS A 182 -2.81 -22.01 17.11
C HIS A 182 -1.51 -22.73 17.50
N THR A 183 -1.04 -23.64 16.65
CA THR A 183 0.24 -24.34 16.85
C THR A 183 1.21 -23.99 15.74
N SER A 184 2.35 -23.42 16.10
CA SER A 184 3.46 -23.22 15.17
C SER A 184 3.93 -24.58 14.61
N GLY A 185 3.99 -24.69 13.28
CA GLY A 185 4.57 -25.84 12.60
C GLY A 185 3.66 -27.06 12.37
N SER A 186 2.33 -26.93 12.48
CA SER A 186 1.42 -27.98 11.99
C SER A 186 1.13 -27.81 10.48
N GLN A 187 1.19 -28.91 9.72
CA GLN A 187 0.78 -29.01 8.30
C GLN A 187 -0.74 -29.25 8.13
N ASP A 188 -1.54 -29.07 9.19
CA ASP A 188 -2.99 -29.29 9.14
C ASP A 188 -3.71 -28.08 8.50
N GLN A 189 -3.43 -27.81 7.22
CA GLN A 189 -4.14 -26.79 6.42
C GLN A 189 -5.66 -26.97 6.53
N GLY A 190 -6.39 -25.87 6.75
CA GLY A 190 -7.84 -25.89 6.82
C GLY A 190 -8.45 -26.56 8.05
N ALA A 191 -7.68 -26.98 9.06
CA ALA A 191 -8.25 -27.56 10.28
C ALA A 191 -9.29 -26.61 10.92
N GLY A 192 -10.51 -27.11 11.12
CA GLY A 192 -11.63 -26.31 11.65
C GLY A 192 -12.42 -25.55 10.60
N PHE A 193 -11.85 -25.30 9.42
CA PHE A 193 -12.50 -24.55 8.36
C PHE A 193 -13.61 -25.34 7.68
N ALA A 194 -14.66 -24.62 7.30
CA ALA A 194 -15.67 -25.13 6.40
C ALA A 194 -15.03 -25.55 5.06
N ILE A 195 -14.29 -24.63 4.44
CA ILE A 195 -13.60 -24.87 3.16
C ILE A 195 -12.22 -24.19 3.19
N ALA A 196 -11.19 -24.89 2.76
CA ALA A 196 -9.85 -24.35 2.55
C ALA A 196 -9.40 -24.58 1.10
N ILE A 197 -8.87 -23.53 0.47
CA ILE A 197 -8.45 -23.54 -0.93
C ILE A 197 -7.06 -22.91 -1.05
N SER A 198 -6.11 -23.67 -1.60
CA SER A 198 -4.79 -23.16 -2.03
C SER A 198 -4.60 -23.37 -3.53
N ALA A 199 -4.32 -22.29 -4.27
CA ALA A 199 -3.99 -22.38 -5.69
C ALA A 199 -3.17 -21.19 -6.21
N THR A 200 -2.21 -21.45 -7.10
CA THR A 200 -1.46 -20.41 -7.84
C THR A 200 -2.27 -19.66 -8.91
N ASN A 201 -3.50 -20.10 -9.19
CA ASN A 201 -4.39 -19.54 -10.21
C ASN A 201 -5.81 -19.43 -9.68
N LEU A 202 -6.05 -18.51 -8.75
CA LEU A 202 -7.38 -18.29 -8.18
C LEU A 202 -8.18 -17.32 -9.03
N LEU A 203 -9.37 -17.75 -9.46
CA LEU A 203 -10.38 -16.90 -10.08
C LEU A 203 -11.57 -16.79 -9.11
N PRO A 204 -11.77 -15.64 -8.41
CA PRO A 204 -12.83 -15.49 -7.42
C PRO A 204 -14.24 -15.85 -7.93
N ALA A 205 -14.52 -15.62 -9.21
CA ALA A 205 -15.78 -16.01 -9.86
C ALA A 205 -16.04 -17.53 -9.87
N GLN A 206 -15.02 -18.36 -9.67
CA GLN A 206 -15.09 -19.82 -9.61
C GLN A 206 -15.13 -20.35 -8.17
N LEU A 207 -15.20 -19.48 -7.16
CA LEU A 207 -15.17 -19.85 -5.74
C LEU A 207 -16.49 -19.52 -5.00
N THR A 208 -17.56 -19.24 -5.74
CA THR A 208 -18.79 -18.64 -5.21
C THR A 208 -19.86 -19.65 -4.76
N GLY A 209 -20.81 -19.19 -3.95
CA GLY A 209 -22.00 -19.96 -3.58
C GLY A 209 -21.75 -21.06 -2.53
N ASN A 210 -20.54 -21.10 -1.97
CA ASN A 210 -20.23 -21.99 -0.86
C ASN A 210 -20.81 -21.47 0.45
N THR A 211 -21.35 -22.37 1.26
CA THR A 211 -21.97 -22.08 2.55
C THR A 211 -21.37 -22.94 3.65
N GLY A 212 -21.36 -22.41 4.86
CA GLY A 212 -21.01 -23.20 6.04
C GLY A 212 -21.61 -22.63 7.31
N SER A 213 -22.03 -23.53 8.20
CA SER A 213 -22.63 -23.18 9.48
C SER A 213 -22.33 -24.25 10.52
N SER A 214 -22.22 -23.85 11.80
CA SER A 214 -21.92 -24.78 12.90
C SER A 214 -20.61 -25.55 12.71
N ASN A 215 -19.69 -24.98 11.94
CA ASN A 215 -18.29 -25.39 11.91
C ASN A 215 -17.52 -24.59 12.97
N THR A 216 -16.39 -25.12 13.42
CA THR A 216 -15.44 -24.39 14.25
C THR A 216 -15.09 -23.05 13.61
N VAL A 217 -14.73 -23.05 12.32
CA VAL A 217 -14.43 -21.85 11.54
C VAL A 217 -15.37 -21.78 10.33
N ASN A 218 -16.39 -20.91 10.41
CA ASN A 218 -17.35 -20.70 9.31
C ASN A 218 -16.81 -19.69 8.30
N ALA A 219 -15.66 -20.03 7.70
CA ALA A 219 -14.98 -19.22 6.70
C ALA A 219 -14.47 -20.07 5.52
N LEU A 220 -14.15 -19.38 4.43
CA LEU A 220 -13.37 -19.90 3.34
C LEU A 220 -11.92 -19.46 3.55
N GLU A 221 -11.04 -20.41 3.87
CA GLU A 221 -9.60 -20.17 3.92
C GLU A 221 -9.06 -20.12 2.49
N LEU A 222 -8.30 -19.07 2.15
CA LEU A 222 -7.77 -18.82 0.81
C LEU A 222 -6.27 -18.52 0.86
N GLY A 223 -5.48 -19.33 0.18
CA GLY A 223 -4.04 -19.13 -0.04
C GLY A 223 -3.68 -19.22 -1.52
N GLY A 224 -2.59 -18.55 -1.92
CA GLY A 224 -2.06 -18.64 -3.29
C GLY A 224 -2.15 -17.33 -4.05
N THR A 225 -2.49 -17.35 -5.34
CA THR A 225 -2.45 -16.13 -6.18
C THR A 225 -3.74 -15.86 -6.93
N LEU A 226 -4.29 -14.66 -6.75
CA LEU A 226 -5.39 -14.13 -7.53
C LEU A 226 -4.93 -13.85 -8.97
N ARG A 227 -5.63 -14.46 -9.93
CA ARG A 227 -5.54 -14.18 -11.38
C ARG A 227 -6.80 -13.51 -11.93
N GLY A 228 -7.81 -13.33 -11.08
CA GLY A 228 -9.02 -12.57 -11.36
C GLY A 228 -9.36 -11.64 -10.20
N ASN A 229 -10.10 -10.58 -10.49
CA ASN A 229 -10.41 -9.55 -9.49
C ASN A 229 -11.25 -10.12 -8.34
N LEU A 230 -10.91 -9.72 -7.12
CA LEU A 230 -11.65 -10.03 -5.90
C LEU A 230 -12.27 -8.74 -5.35
N ILE A 231 -13.56 -8.80 -5.00
CA ILE A 231 -14.27 -7.68 -4.38
C ILE A 231 -14.79 -8.15 -3.02
N LEU A 232 -14.44 -7.43 -1.96
CA LEU A 232 -14.90 -7.64 -0.60
C LEU A 232 -15.97 -6.61 -0.18
N PRO A 233 -16.94 -7.00 0.66
CA PRO A 233 -17.17 -8.37 1.14
C PRO A 233 -17.72 -9.29 0.04
N VAL A 234 -17.43 -10.59 0.14
CA VAL A 234 -18.04 -11.62 -0.73
C VAL A 234 -19.38 -12.08 -0.19
N ALA A 235 -20.23 -12.62 -1.06
CA ALA A 235 -21.45 -13.31 -0.64
C ALA A 235 -21.15 -14.75 -0.19
N GLY A 236 -21.68 -15.16 0.95
CA GLY A 236 -21.48 -16.50 1.52
C GLY A 236 -20.47 -16.49 2.67
N LEU A 237 -19.55 -17.46 2.67
CA LEU A 237 -18.51 -17.56 3.69
C LEU A 237 -17.56 -16.34 3.64
N PRO A 238 -17.23 -15.70 4.77
CA PRO A 238 -16.15 -14.72 4.84
C PRO A 238 -14.82 -15.35 4.46
N ILE A 239 -13.92 -14.55 3.87
CA ILE A 239 -12.58 -15.01 3.48
C ILE A 239 -11.62 -14.81 4.65
N VAL A 240 -10.86 -15.85 4.94
CA VAL A 240 -9.66 -15.81 5.79
C VAL A 240 -8.46 -16.12 4.91
N VAL A 241 -7.41 -15.30 4.96
CA VAL A 241 -6.17 -15.58 4.24
C VAL A 241 -5.40 -16.65 5.00
N GLY A 242 -5.21 -17.80 4.36
CA GLY A 242 -4.49 -18.94 4.90
C GLY A 242 -3.05 -19.01 4.41
N LEU A 243 -2.34 -20.08 4.79
CA LEU A 243 -0.98 -20.36 4.34
C LEU A 243 -0.97 -21.05 2.96
N VAL A 244 0.21 -21.09 2.34
CA VAL A 244 0.48 -21.90 1.14
C VAL A 244 1.60 -22.89 1.48
N ASP A 245 1.36 -24.19 1.33
CA ASP A 245 2.30 -25.26 1.72
C ASP A 245 3.46 -25.48 0.72
N VAL A 246 3.77 -24.49 -0.11
CA VAL A 246 4.81 -24.59 -1.15
C VAL A 246 5.83 -23.46 -1.05
N PRO A 247 7.14 -23.75 -1.11
CA PRO A 247 8.18 -22.73 -1.19
C PRO A 247 8.12 -22.08 -2.58
N ILE A 248 7.25 -21.10 -2.75
CA ILE A 248 7.27 -20.23 -3.93
C ILE A 248 8.24 -19.09 -3.62
N TYR A 249 9.48 -19.21 -4.10
CA TYR A 249 10.49 -18.17 -3.95
C TYR A 249 9.97 -16.82 -4.48
N GLY A 250 9.97 -15.80 -3.61
CA GLY A 250 9.47 -14.45 -3.93
C GLY A 250 8.01 -14.19 -3.53
N PHE A 251 7.34 -15.12 -2.84
CA PHE A 251 6.00 -14.93 -2.30
C PHE A 251 6.03 -14.78 -0.79
N THR A 252 5.19 -13.88 -0.26
CA THR A 252 4.78 -13.89 1.15
C THR A 252 3.89 -15.12 1.37
N SER A 253 4.11 -15.90 2.43
CA SER A 253 3.13 -16.89 2.90
C SER A 253 1.77 -16.20 2.99
N GLY A 254 0.72 -16.70 2.33
CA GLY A 254 -0.57 -16.00 2.28
C GLY A 254 -1.24 -15.93 0.91
N LEU A 255 -1.81 -14.76 0.61
CA LEU A 255 -2.50 -14.44 -0.63
C LEU A 255 -1.71 -13.39 -1.43
N ALA A 256 -1.57 -13.61 -2.74
CA ALA A 256 -0.97 -12.67 -3.66
C ALA A 256 -2.02 -12.10 -4.64
N VAL A 257 -2.01 -10.79 -4.85
CA VAL A 257 -2.72 -10.12 -5.94
C VAL A 257 -1.80 -10.11 -7.16
N GLY A 258 -2.11 -10.92 -8.18
CA GLY A 258 -1.29 -11.03 -9.37
C GLY A 258 -1.19 -9.73 -10.18
N SER A 259 -0.17 -9.62 -11.02
CA SER A 259 -0.03 -8.48 -11.94
C SER A 259 -1.27 -8.35 -12.86
N GLY A 260 -1.73 -7.12 -13.05
CA GLY A 260 -2.95 -6.80 -13.80
C GLY A 260 -4.27 -7.16 -13.10
N VAL A 261 -4.22 -7.65 -11.86
CA VAL A 261 -5.39 -8.01 -11.04
C VAL A 261 -5.59 -6.96 -9.95
N THR A 262 -6.85 -6.75 -9.57
CA THR A 262 -7.21 -5.86 -8.46
C THR A 262 -7.95 -6.61 -7.36
N LEU A 263 -7.51 -6.42 -6.11
CA LEU A 263 -8.32 -6.70 -4.93
C LEU A 263 -8.97 -5.39 -4.48
N THR A 264 -10.30 -5.37 -4.44
CA THR A 264 -11.07 -4.21 -3.95
C THR A 264 -11.74 -4.54 -2.62
N ALA A 265 -11.50 -3.73 -1.59
CA ALA A 265 -12.21 -3.79 -0.31
C ALA A 265 -13.08 -2.55 -0.15
N ASN A 266 -14.40 -2.73 -0.16
CA ASN A 266 -15.35 -1.62 0.02
C ASN A 266 -15.55 -1.29 1.51
N ALA A 267 -16.23 -0.18 1.79
CA ALA A 267 -16.60 0.22 3.15
C ALA A 267 -17.23 -0.94 3.95
N GLY A 268 -16.72 -1.15 5.16
CA GLY A 268 -17.15 -2.24 6.06
C GLY A 268 -16.64 -3.63 5.70
N ALA A 269 -15.81 -3.78 4.65
CA ALA A 269 -15.16 -5.05 4.36
C ALA A 269 -14.20 -5.45 5.49
N VAL A 270 -14.16 -6.75 5.80
CA VAL A 270 -13.24 -7.34 6.77
C VAL A 270 -12.47 -8.46 6.07
N LEU A 271 -11.15 -8.42 6.15
CA LEU A 271 -10.26 -9.50 5.73
C LEU A 271 -9.41 -9.94 6.91
N LYS A 272 -9.54 -11.22 7.27
CA LYS A 272 -8.79 -11.81 8.40
C LYS A 272 -7.65 -12.68 7.93
N PHE A 273 -6.58 -12.78 8.70
CA PHE A 273 -5.39 -13.54 8.37
C PHE A 273 -5.12 -14.64 9.41
N ASN A 274 -4.82 -15.84 8.94
CA ASN A 274 -4.47 -16.96 9.79
C ASN A 274 -3.11 -16.70 10.48
N PRO A 275 -3.04 -16.75 11.82
CA PRO A 275 -1.82 -16.45 12.57
C PRO A 275 -0.79 -17.59 12.58
N ASN A 276 -1.13 -18.75 12.03
CA ASN A 276 -0.20 -19.86 11.92
C ASN A 276 0.99 -19.48 11.02
N TYR A 277 2.13 -20.11 11.29
CA TYR A 277 3.37 -19.89 10.57
C TYR A 277 3.55 -20.96 9.52
N ASP A 278 3.94 -20.56 8.31
CA ASP A 278 4.39 -21.50 7.30
C ASP A 278 5.62 -22.28 7.81
N ALA A 279 5.65 -23.59 7.54
CA ALA A 279 6.67 -24.49 8.03
C ALA A 279 8.05 -24.28 7.37
N TYR A 280 8.10 -23.70 6.17
CA TYR A 280 9.33 -23.51 5.40
C TYR A 280 10.01 -22.17 5.67
N TRP A 281 9.23 -21.09 5.68
CA TRP A 281 9.68 -19.71 5.80
C TRP A 281 9.55 -19.16 7.21
N ASN A 282 8.91 -19.89 8.12
CA ASN A 282 8.63 -19.45 9.49
C ASN A 282 8.08 -18.02 9.49
N SER A 283 7.09 -17.79 8.63
CA SER A 283 6.45 -16.49 8.41
C SER A 283 4.93 -16.66 8.48
N PRO A 284 4.21 -15.74 9.13
CA PRO A 284 2.75 -15.81 9.19
C PRO A 284 2.12 -15.40 7.86
N ALA A 285 0.81 -15.64 7.70
CA ALA A 285 0.08 -15.27 6.48
C ALA A 285 0.09 -13.75 6.25
N GLY A 286 0.20 -13.30 5.00
CA GLY A 286 0.20 -11.89 4.60
C GLY A 286 -0.49 -11.66 3.26
N LEU A 287 -0.54 -10.39 2.83
CA LEU A 287 -1.07 -10.00 1.52
C LEU A 287 0.06 -9.43 0.66
N SER A 288 0.45 -10.14 -0.39
CA SER A 288 1.39 -9.64 -1.40
C SER A 288 0.62 -8.96 -2.53
N VAL A 289 1.05 -7.78 -2.97
CA VAL A 289 0.39 -7.02 -4.03
C VAL A 289 1.38 -6.79 -5.17
N SER A 290 1.27 -7.59 -6.23
CA SER A 290 1.98 -7.39 -7.51
C SER A 290 1.09 -6.73 -8.58
N GLY A 291 -0.19 -6.59 -8.31
CA GLY A 291 -1.17 -5.85 -9.11
C GLY A 291 -1.60 -4.57 -8.40
N ALA A 292 -2.89 -4.48 -8.07
CA ALA A 292 -3.43 -3.34 -7.33
C ALA A 292 -4.26 -3.76 -6.12
N LEU A 293 -4.11 -3.02 -5.01
CA LEU A 293 -5.01 -3.06 -3.87
C LEU A 293 -5.79 -1.74 -3.81
N VAL A 294 -7.11 -1.81 -3.82
CA VAL A 294 -7.98 -0.62 -3.72
C VAL A 294 -8.93 -0.78 -2.55
N VAL A 295 -8.83 0.10 -1.56
CA VAL A 295 -9.69 0.10 -0.38
C VAL A 295 -10.49 1.40 -0.37
N ASN A 296 -11.81 1.26 -0.44
CA ASN A 296 -12.79 2.35 -0.47
C ASN A 296 -13.57 2.39 0.85
N GLY A 297 -12.86 2.50 1.97
CA GLY A 297 -13.47 2.66 3.28
C GLY A 297 -14.13 4.02 3.46
N SER A 298 -14.95 4.14 4.50
CA SER A 298 -15.51 5.42 4.95
C SER A 298 -15.23 5.66 6.43
N SER A 299 -15.26 6.90 6.89
CA SER A 299 -15.03 7.21 8.32
C SER A 299 -16.08 6.59 9.26
N SER A 300 -17.29 6.31 8.79
CA SER A 300 -18.34 5.61 9.54
C SER A 300 -18.31 4.09 9.39
N SER A 301 -17.62 3.58 8.37
CA SER A 301 -17.51 2.16 8.06
C SER A 301 -16.16 1.92 7.36
N PRO A 302 -15.06 1.88 8.13
CA PRO A 302 -13.74 1.61 7.60
C PRO A 302 -13.68 0.16 7.09
N ALA A 303 -12.77 -0.10 6.16
CA ALA A 303 -12.40 -1.47 5.83
C ALA A 303 -11.28 -1.93 6.78
N VAL A 304 -11.33 -3.19 7.22
CA VAL A 304 -10.43 -3.69 8.27
C VAL A 304 -9.65 -4.91 7.81
N PHE A 305 -8.34 -4.88 8.02
CA PHE A 305 -7.41 -5.99 7.83
C PHE A 305 -6.85 -6.39 9.20
N THR A 306 -7.10 -7.62 9.65
CA THR A 306 -6.83 -8.00 11.05
C THR A 306 -6.53 -9.50 11.23
N SER A 307 -6.14 -9.89 12.44
CA SER A 307 -5.91 -11.29 12.82
C SER A 307 -7.22 -12.10 12.80
N LEU A 308 -7.13 -13.40 12.50
CA LEU A 308 -8.25 -14.34 12.68
C LEU A 308 -8.79 -14.33 14.12
N LEU A 309 -7.91 -14.08 15.08
CA LEU A 309 -8.19 -14.05 16.52
C LEU A 309 -8.88 -12.75 16.98
N ASP A 310 -9.06 -11.75 16.09
CA ASP A 310 -9.68 -10.47 16.44
C ASP A 310 -11.21 -10.55 16.47
N ASP A 311 -11.76 -10.84 17.64
CA ASP A 311 -13.22 -10.90 17.84
C ASP A 311 -13.92 -9.54 17.78
N SER A 312 -13.17 -8.44 17.90
CA SER A 312 -13.74 -7.10 17.92
C SER A 312 -14.27 -6.65 16.55
N VAL A 313 -13.85 -7.34 15.48
CA VAL A 313 -14.22 -7.05 14.09
C VAL A 313 -14.70 -8.33 13.42
N GLY A 314 -15.92 -8.32 12.86
CA GLY A 314 -16.50 -9.49 12.20
C GLY A 314 -16.91 -10.64 13.14
N GLY A 315 -16.67 -10.52 14.45
CA GLY A 315 -17.00 -11.53 15.47
C GLY A 315 -15.97 -12.66 15.58
N ASP A 316 -16.23 -13.58 16.52
CA ASP A 316 -15.44 -14.79 16.80
C ASP A 316 -15.49 -15.76 15.61
N THR A 317 -14.50 -15.63 14.72
CA THR A 317 -14.47 -16.34 13.44
C THR A 317 -13.90 -17.75 13.61
N ASN A 318 -12.97 -17.92 14.55
CA ASN A 318 -12.32 -19.19 14.92
C ASN A 318 -13.15 -20.04 15.91
N GLY A 319 -14.23 -19.50 16.48
CA GLY A 319 -15.20 -20.24 17.27
C GLY A 319 -14.69 -20.65 18.65
N ASP A 320 -13.68 -19.95 19.19
CA ASP A 320 -13.05 -20.28 20.48
C ASP A 320 -13.56 -19.42 21.66
N GLY A 321 -14.50 -18.52 21.39
CA GLY A 321 -15.13 -17.64 22.36
C GLY A 321 -14.23 -16.48 22.75
N THR A 322 -13.45 -16.66 23.81
CA THR A 322 -12.46 -15.66 24.28
C THR A 322 -11.15 -16.36 24.66
N ALA A 323 -10.92 -17.55 24.11
CA ALA A 323 -9.80 -18.39 24.51
C ALA A 323 -8.48 -17.87 23.92
N SER A 324 -8.56 -17.22 22.75
CA SER A 324 -7.46 -16.49 22.15
C SER A 324 -7.72 -14.98 22.17
N SER A 325 -6.67 -14.20 21.90
CA SER A 325 -6.75 -12.75 21.73
C SER A 325 -5.68 -12.33 20.74
N PRO A 326 -5.98 -11.34 19.87
CA PRO A 326 -5.05 -10.97 18.82
C PRO A 326 -3.86 -10.21 19.40
N VAL A 327 -2.67 -10.46 18.86
CA VAL A 327 -1.44 -9.75 19.22
C VAL A 327 -0.72 -9.20 18.00
N ALA A 328 0.01 -8.11 18.20
CA ALA A 328 0.81 -7.50 17.15
C ALA A 328 1.83 -8.52 16.60
N GLY A 329 1.80 -8.76 15.29
CA GLY A 329 2.62 -9.78 14.63
C GLY A 329 1.91 -11.10 14.34
N ASP A 330 0.61 -11.20 14.65
CA ASP A 330 -0.21 -12.36 14.27
C ASP A 330 -0.16 -12.63 12.78
N TRP A 331 -0.05 -11.60 11.94
CA TRP A 331 0.03 -11.77 10.49
C TRP A 331 1.12 -10.88 9.87
N GLY A 332 1.50 -11.17 8.63
CA GLY A 332 2.66 -10.55 7.98
C GLY A 332 2.48 -9.07 7.64
N GLY A 333 1.24 -8.66 7.35
CA GLY A 333 0.94 -7.34 6.81
C GLY A 333 0.68 -7.32 5.31
N ILE A 334 0.64 -6.11 4.76
CA ILE A 334 0.46 -5.86 3.32
C ILE A 334 1.82 -5.49 2.71
N SER A 335 2.25 -6.22 1.69
CA SER A 335 3.50 -5.99 0.96
C SER A 335 3.22 -5.59 -0.48
N VAL A 336 3.51 -4.35 -0.85
CA VAL A 336 3.38 -3.83 -2.23
C VAL A 336 4.71 -4.03 -2.96
N ALA A 337 4.67 -4.78 -4.06
CA ALA A 337 5.85 -5.11 -4.86
C ALA A 337 6.24 -3.97 -5.83
N ASP A 338 7.39 -4.10 -6.47
CA ASP A 338 7.90 -3.17 -7.48
C ASP A 338 6.88 -2.94 -8.61
N GLY A 339 6.61 -1.67 -8.92
CA GLY A 339 5.63 -1.25 -9.94
C GLY A 339 4.16 -1.51 -9.59
N ALA A 340 3.87 -2.04 -8.40
CA ALA A 340 2.51 -2.26 -7.92
C ALA A 340 1.98 -1.05 -7.11
N THR A 341 0.65 -0.97 -6.97
CA THR A 341 -0.01 0.16 -6.31
C THR A 341 -0.98 -0.27 -5.22
N ALA A 342 -1.05 0.48 -4.13
CA ALA A 342 -2.12 0.36 -3.14
C ALA A 342 -2.75 1.72 -2.80
N SER A 343 -4.07 1.84 -2.83
CA SER A 343 -4.80 3.00 -2.30
C SER A 343 -5.70 2.53 -1.17
N LEU A 344 -5.41 2.98 0.05
CA LEU A 344 -5.99 2.52 1.29
C LEU A 344 -6.76 3.66 1.98
N VAL A 345 -7.99 3.93 1.53
CA VAL A 345 -8.83 5.03 2.06
C VAL A 345 -9.69 4.55 3.23
N ASN A 346 -9.63 5.25 4.37
CA ASN A 346 -10.27 4.88 5.65
C ASN A 346 -10.08 3.39 5.99
N THR A 347 -8.81 2.97 6.03
CA THR A 347 -8.43 1.58 6.26
C THR A 347 -7.87 1.39 7.67
N ASP A 348 -8.30 0.35 8.37
CA ASP A 348 -7.78 0.00 9.69
C ASP A 348 -6.96 -1.29 9.58
N ILE A 349 -5.65 -1.19 9.80
CA ILE A 349 -4.72 -2.32 9.71
C ILE A 349 -4.23 -2.67 11.12
N ARG A 350 -4.65 -3.84 11.60
CA ARG A 350 -4.50 -4.24 12.99
C ARG A 350 -3.64 -5.48 13.14
N TYR A 351 -2.86 -5.56 14.21
CA TYR A 351 -2.13 -6.76 14.63
C TYR A 351 -1.13 -7.33 13.60
N ALA A 352 -0.73 -6.53 12.61
CA ALA A 352 0.26 -6.93 11.62
C ALA A 352 1.69 -6.86 12.20
N SER A 353 2.61 -7.65 11.65
CA SER A 353 4.05 -7.52 11.88
C SER A 353 4.56 -6.19 11.32
N THR A 354 4.16 -5.86 10.09
CA THR A 354 4.35 -4.55 9.48
C THR A 354 3.10 -4.22 8.69
N ALA A 355 2.31 -3.24 9.11
CA ALA A 355 0.99 -2.98 8.52
C ALA A 355 1.06 -2.77 7.00
N LEU A 356 2.02 -1.97 6.54
CA LEU A 356 2.27 -1.73 5.12
C LEU A 356 3.78 -1.69 4.83
N SER A 357 4.23 -2.52 3.89
CA SER A 357 5.58 -2.48 3.34
C SER A 357 5.52 -2.21 1.85
N VAL A 358 6.34 -1.29 1.35
CA VAL A 358 6.38 -0.90 -0.07
C VAL A 358 7.82 -0.99 -0.58
N ALA A 359 8.01 -1.79 -1.63
CA ALA A 359 9.30 -2.00 -2.29
C ALA A 359 9.75 -0.78 -3.12
N ASP A 360 10.98 -0.79 -3.61
CA ASP A 360 11.70 0.39 -4.14
C ASP A 360 10.99 1.11 -5.30
N ASP A 361 10.29 0.37 -6.18
CA ASP A 361 9.49 0.95 -7.27
C ASP A 361 7.97 0.85 -7.01
N GLY A 362 7.57 0.50 -5.80
CA GLY A 362 6.17 0.41 -5.39
C GLY A 362 5.60 1.77 -4.97
N ALA A 363 4.27 1.88 -4.96
CA ALA A 363 3.60 3.07 -4.46
C ALA A 363 2.34 2.79 -3.64
N ALA A 364 2.15 3.56 -2.58
CA ALA A 364 0.95 3.47 -1.77
C ALA A 364 0.42 4.83 -1.28
N GLU A 365 -0.89 4.91 -1.13
CA GLU A 365 -1.61 5.95 -0.39
C GLU A 365 -2.34 5.26 0.75
N PHE A 366 -2.20 5.76 1.97
CA PHE A 366 -2.77 5.17 3.17
C PHE A 366 -3.32 6.26 4.09
N HIS A 367 -4.64 6.23 4.27
CA HIS A 367 -5.39 7.10 5.16
C HIS A 367 -6.24 6.23 6.07
N GLY A 368 -5.98 6.24 7.38
CA GLY A 368 -6.53 5.20 8.24
C GLY A 368 -5.89 5.10 9.62
N SER A 369 -5.72 3.88 10.12
CA SER A 369 -5.20 3.61 11.46
C SER A 369 -4.29 2.38 11.50
N VAL A 370 -3.24 2.41 12.34
CA VAL A 370 -2.27 1.31 12.54
C VAL A 370 -1.97 0.99 13.99
N VAL A 371 -2.76 1.49 14.93
CA VAL A 371 -2.41 1.60 16.37
C VAL A 371 -2.06 0.28 17.05
N THR A 372 -2.55 -0.86 16.55
CA THR A 372 -2.33 -2.18 17.16
C THR A 372 -1.30 -3.06 16.43
N SER A 373 -0.70 -2.55 15.35
CA SER A 373 0.32 -3.27 14.60
C SER A 373 1.71 -3.09 15.24
N ALA A 374 2.60 -4.06 15.05
CA ALA A 374 3.96 -4.01 15.62
C ALA A 374 4.82 -2.93 14.94
N PHE A 375 4.60 -2.71 13.65
CA PHE A 375 5.21 -1.67 12.84
C PHE A 375 4.17 -1.13 11.85
N GLY A 376 4.23 0.17 11.54
CA GLY A 376 3.23 0.84 10.71
C GLY A 376 3.58 0.76 9.24
N VAL A 377 4.45 1.65 8.78
CA VAL A 377 4.82 1.76 7.36
C VAL A 377 6.32 1.57 7.19
N SER A 378 6.73 0.64 6.33
CA SER A 378 8.10 0.48 5.87
C SER A 378 8.18 0.77 4.37
N ALA A 379 8.73 1.92 4.00
CA ALA A 379 9.07 2.24 2.63
C ALA A 379 10.53 1.87 2.36
N GLY A 380 10.82 1.24 1.24
CA GLY A 380 12.18 1.23 0.69
C GLY A 380 12.46 2.58 0.02
N ASP A 381 12.86 2.53 -1.24
CA ASP A 381 12.85 3.69 -2.16
C ASP A 381 11.42 4.00 -2.71
N GLY A 382 10.43 3.14 -2.43
CA GLY A 382 9.05 3.29 -2.88
C GLY A 382 8.25 4.34 -2.13
N TYR A 383 7.36 5.04 -2.83
CA TYR A 383 6.62 6.17 -2.25
C TYR A 383 5.41 5.71 -1.41
N VAL A 384 5.24 6.31 -0.23
CA VAL A 384 4.04 6.14 0.59
C VAL A 384 3.50 7.49 1.04
N ASP A 385 2.28 7.84 0.62
CA ASP A 385 1.50 8.89 1.29
C ASP A 385 0.78 8.26 2.50
N ALA A 386 1.25 8.50 3.71
CA ALA A 386 0.65 8.06 4.95
C ALA A 386 0.17 9.27 5.80
N THR A 387 -0.27 10.33 5.13
CA THR A 387 -0.90 11.48 5.79
C THR A 387 -2.29 11.11 6.32
N GLY A 388 -2.78 11.81 7.33
CA GLY A 388 -4.08 11.51 7.93
C GLY A 388 -4.19 10.09 8.51
N VAL A 389 -3.07 9.43 8.81
CA VAL A 389 -3.04 8.16 9.54
C VAL A 389 -3.03 8.41 11.04
N ASP A 390 -3.81 7.63 11.77
CA ASP A 390 -3.75 7.52 13.22
C ASP A 390 -2.68 6.50 13.64
N TRP A 391 -1.61 7.03 14.23
CA TRP A 391 -0.46 6.26 14.71
C TRP A 391 -0.56 5.94 16.22
N GLY A 392 -1.66 6.33 16.86
CA GLY A 392 -1.94 6.03 18.27
C GLY A 392 -1.37 7.05 19.25
N ASP A 393 -0.76 8.12 18.73
CA ASP A 393 -0.11 9.14 19.54
C ASP A 393 -0.25 10.52 18.86
N SER A 394 -0.57 11.54 19.67
CA SER A 394 -0.73 12.92 19.20
C SER A 394 0.57 13.55 18.70
N TYR A 395 1.72 13.08 19.17
CA TYR A 395 3.05 13.48 18.70
C TYR A 395 3.48 12.75 17.42
N GLY A 396 2.64 11.84 16.91
CA GLY A 396 2.85 11.16 15.63
C GLY A 396 3.69 9.89 15.75
N PRO A 397 4.06 9.30 14.61
CA PRO A 397 4.77 8.03 14.59
C PRO A 397 6.24 8.15 14.95
N SER A 398 6.81 7.10 15.54
CA SER A 398 8.25 7.01 15.77
C SER A 398 9.02 6.91 14.43
N PRO A 399 10.12 7.66 14.23
CA PRO A 399 10.91 8.37 15.24
C PRO A 399 10.51 9.82 15.51
N ILE A 400 9.51 10.39 14.81
CA ILE A 400 9.08 11.78 15.02
C ILE A 400 8.39 11.95 16.39
N GLY A 401 7.52 11.00 16.73
CA GLY A 401 6.81 10.91 18.00
C GLY A 401 6.97 9.55 18.69
N SER A 402 5.97 9.18 19.49
CA SER A 402 5.93 7.92 20.26
C SER A 402 4.89 6.91 19.76
N GLY A 403 4.15 7.24 18.71
CA GLY A 403 3.21 6.32 18.06
C GLY A 403 3.92 5.19 17.32
N VAL A 404 3.12 4.31 16.71
CA VAL A 404 3.59 3.18 15.92
C VAL A 404 4.66 3.63 14.92
N ALA A 405 5.75 2.87 14.84
CA ALA A 405 6.93 3.28 14.08
C ALA A 405 6.71 3.19 12.56
N TYR A 406 7.48 4.01 11.84
CA TYR A 406 7.64 3.94 10.39
C TYR A 406 9.11 4.03 9.99
N SER A 407 9.43 3.65 8.76
CA SER A 407 10.77 3.76 8.17
C SER A 407 10.69 4.03 6.67
N GLY A 408 11.79 4.52 6.11
CA GLY A 408 11.98 4.68 4.66
C GLY A 408 11.73 6.08 4.11
N GLY A 409 12.79 6.73 3.58
CA GLY A 409 12.85 8.07 2.95
C GLY A 409 11.58 8.61 2.31
N ALA A 410 10.89 7.76 1.58
CA ALA A 410 9.77 8.11 0.74
C ALA A 410 8.39 8.00 1.43
N ALA A 411 8.32 7.71 2.73
CA ALA A 411 7.10 7.71 3.53
C ALA A 411 6.74 9.11 4.07
N ASN A 412 5.68 9.70 3.53
CA ASN A 412 5.11 10.97 3.97
C ASN A 412 4.07 10.77 5.07
N VAL A 413 4.43 11.03 6.33
CA VAL A 413 3.54 10.77 7.49
C VAL A 413 2.91 12.03 8.11
N VAL A 414 3.23 13.21 7.56
CA VAL A 414 2.81 14.51 8.09
C VAL A 414 1.90 15.24 7.10
N PRO A 415 0.71 15.73 7.53
CA PRO A 415 0.16 15.64 8.89
C PRO A 415 -0.37 14.24 9.21
N TRP A 416 -0.22 13.78 10.44
CA TRP A 416 -0.95 12.63 10.98
C TRP A 416 -2.27 13.06 11.64
N VAL A 417 -3.12 12.11 12.03
CA VAL A 417 -4.34 12.40 12.81
C VAL A 417 -3.98 13.02 14.16
N GLY A 418 -4.43 14.25 14.39
CA GLY A 418 -4.11 14.99 15.61
C GLY A 418 -2.79 15.76 15.56
N TYR A 419 -2.15 15.86 14.39
CA TYR A 419 -0.98 16.71 14.17
C TYR A 419 -1.28 18.16 14.59
N VAL A 420 -0.39 18.70 15.43
CA VAL A 420 -0.35 20.12 15.76
C VAL A 420 0.96 20.65 15.21
N ALA A 421 0.88 21.62 14.31
CA ALA A 421 2.05 22.29 13.80
C ALA A 421 2.85 22.94 14.93
N PRO A 422 4.19 22.78 14.94
CA PRO A 422 4.98 23.41 15.97
C PRO A 422 4.92 24.93 15.87
N ALA A 423 4.84 25.60 17.02
CA ALA A 423 4.90 27.06 17.07
C ALA A 423 6.28 27.53 16.56
N PRO A 424 6.36 28.68 15.86
CA PRO A 424 7.62 29.32 15.53
C PRO A 424 8.44 29.51 16.80
N LEU A 425 9.71 29.09 16.81
CA LEU A 425 10.62 29.44 17.91
C LEU A 425 10.88 30.96 17.88
N PRO A 426 11.22 31.59 19.02
CA PRO A 426 11.67 32.98 19.03
C PRO A 426 12.80 33.15 18.01
N GLY A 427 12.59 34.03 17.02
CA GLY A 427 13.55 34.24 15.93
C GLY A 427 14.95 34.57 16.45
N VAL A 428 15.96 34.12 15.71
CA VAL A 428 17.32 34.66 15.85
C VAL A 428 17.22 36.17 15.62
N PRO A 429 17.78 37.05 16.47
CA PRO A 429 17.68 38.49 16.27
C PRO A 429 18.20 38.89 14.88
N TYR A 430 17.41 39.69 14.15
CA TYR A 430 17.86 40.28 12.89
C TYR A 430 19.13 41.11 13.13
N VAL A 431 20.16 40.83 12.33
CA VAL A 431 21.41 41.59 12.32
C VAL A 431 21.47 42.37 11.02
N PRO A 432 21.36 43.71 11.06
CA PRO A 432 21.44 44.52 9.86
C PRO A 432 22.75 44.28 9.09
N PRO A 433 22.72 44.28 7.74
CA PRO A 433 23.93 44.23 6.95
C PRO A 433 24.91 45.35 7.35
N ALA A 434 26.21 45.04 7.40
CA ALA A 434 27.23 46.07 7.65
C ALA A 434 27.15 47.18 6.59
N ALA A 435 27.35 48.44 7.01
CA ALA A 435 27.14 49.68 6.22
C ALA A 435 27.25 49.48 4.69
N ASN A 436 26.09 49.38 4.03
CA ASN A 436 25.97 49.16 2.60
C ASN A 436 25.29 50.38 1.96
N PRO A 437 25.95 51.14 1.06
CA PRO A 437 25.34 52.31 0.46
C PRO A 437 24.09 51.95 -0.35
N CYS A 438 23.10 52.84 -0.37
CA CYS A 438 21.91 52.69 -1.21
C CYS A 438 22.30 52.56 -2.69
N ALA A 439 21.64 51.64 -3.38
CA ALA A 439 21.69 51.46 -4.82
C ALA A 439 20.31 51.78 -5.44
N GLN A 440 20.18 51.62 -6.75
CA GLN A 440 18.88 51.71 -7.41
C GLN A 440 18.08 50.42 -7.23
N ILE A 441 18.79 49.29 -7.16
CA ILE A 441 18.22 47.96 -6.99
C ILE A 441 18.89 47.26 -5.82
N TYR A 442 18.08 46.71 -4.91
CA TYR A 442 18.52 45.73 -3.94
C TYR A 442 18.03 44.33 -4.33
N PHE A 443 18.93 43.49 -4.80
CA PHE A 443 18.63 42.09 -5.08
C PHE A 443 18.83 41.25 -3.83
N VAL A 444 17.73 40.76 -3.26
CA VAL A 444 17.75 39.89 -2.07
C VAL A 444 17.54 38.45 -2.54
N ALA A 445 18.54 37.63 -2.31
CA ALA A 445 18.54 36.22 -2.64
C ALA A 445 18.19 35.38 -1.41
N VAL A 446 17.21 34.50 -1.54
CA VAL A 446 16.78 33.58 -0.49
C VAL A 446 17.00 32.16 -0.99
N ARG A 447 18.11 31.55 -0.56
CA ARG A 447 18.55 30.23 -1.06
C ARG A 447 17.62 29.09 -0.65
N GLY A 448 17.78 27.93 -1.27
CA GLY A 448 17.06 26.71 -0.93
C GLY A 448 17.62 25.99 0.30
N SER A 449 16.88 24.98 0.75
CA SER A 449 17.34 24.11 1.84
C SER A 449 18.60 23.36 1.42
N GLY A 450 19.60 23.33 2.30
CA GLY A 450 20.86 22.65 2.04
C GLY A 450 21.84 23.42 1.14
N GLU A 451 21.47 24.61 0.64
CA GLU A 451 22.40 25.46 -0.08
C GLU A 451 23.31 26.24 0.88
N ASP A 452 24.61 26.27 0.58
CA ASP A 452 25.59 26.97 1.41
C ASP A 452 25.40 28.50 1.38
N PRO A 453 25.71 29.20 2.50
CA PRO A 453 26.04 28.65 3.81
C PRO A 453 24.83 28.01 4.49
N GLN A 454 24.97 26.88 5.17
CA GLN A 454 23.89 26.32 5.99
C GLN A 454 24.38 25.98 7.40
N GLY A 455 23.46 25.81 8.36
CA GLY A 455 23.78 25.34 9.71
C GLY A 455 23.09 26.14 10.80
N ASP A 456 23.43 25.85 12.05
CA ASP A 456 22.87 26.50 13.24
C ASP A 456 23.99 26.95 14.20
N PRO A 457 24.52 28.18 14.07
CA PRO A 457 24.25 29.18 13.03
C PRO A 457 25.08 28.94 11.75
N PRO A 458 24.61 29.42 10.59
CA PRO A 458 25.38 29.40 9.33
C PRO A 458 26.61 30.32 9.40
N ILE A 459 27.71 29.93 8.75
CA ILE A 459 28.97 30.69 8.72
C ILE A 459 29.11 31.45 7.39
N TYR A 460 29.20 32.78 7.45
CA TYR A 460 29.40 33.66 6.28
C TYR A 460 30.85 34.16 6.20
N GLY A 461 31.42 34.31 4.99
CA GLY A 461 32.68 35.05 4.75
C GLY A 461 33.97 34.23 4.57
N GLY A 462 33.94 33.08 3.88
CA GLY A 462 35.10 32.20 3.62
C GLY A 462 35.52 32.01 2.15
N ASP A 463 34.59 31.98 1.20
CA ASP A 463 34.79 31.80 -0.27
C ASP A 463 33.58 32.34 -1.10
N GLU A 464 33.57 32.25 -2.45
CA GLU A 464 32.43 32.75 -3.27
C GLU A 464 31.11 31.99 -3.03
N SER A 465 31.15 30.76 -2.52
CA SER A 465 29.97 30.01 -2.02
C SER A 465 29.45 30.53 -0.67
N SER A 466 30.14 31.48 -0.04
CA SER A 466 29.77 32.04 1.27
C SER A 466 29.01 33.37 1.23
N ASP A 467 28.63 33.85 0.04
CA ASP A 467 27.83 35.08 -0.12
C ASP A 467 26.33 34.89 0.17
N GLY A 468 25.90 33.64 0.32
CA GLY A 468 24.53 33.27 0.69
C GLY A 468 23.50 33.37 -0.43
N LEU A 469 23.93 33.56 -1.69
CA LEU A 469 22.99 33.72 -2.80
C LEU A 469 22.26 32.42 -3.17
N GLY A 470 22.88 31.26 -3.01
CA GLY A 470 22.38 30.00 -3.57
C GLY A 470 22.61 29.89 -5.08
N SER A 471 22.73 28.66 -5.59
CA SER A 471 23.11 28.39 -6.98
C SER A 471 22.03 28.84 -7.97
N ARG A 472 20.78 28.42 -7.74
CA ARG A 472 19.64 28.71 -8.62
C ARG A 472 19.29 30.19 -8.65
N VAL A 473 19.35 30.85 -7.49
CA VAL A 473 19.06 32.28 -7.37
C VAL A 473 20.21 33.14 -7.95
N ARG A 474 21.46 32.66 -7.91
CA ARG A 474 22.58 33.33 -8.61
C ARG A 474 22.38 33.37 -10.12
N ASP A 475 21.77 32.35 -10.71
CA ASP A 475 21.43 32.35 -12.13
C ASP A 475 20.35 33.41 -12.45
N VAL A 476 19.38 33.62 -11.56
CA VAL A 476 18.40 34.72 -11.65
C VAL A 476 19.12 36.08 -11.61
N LEU A 477 20.04 36.27 -10.67
CA LEU A 477 20.84 37.49 -10.58
C LEU A 477 21.61 37.75 -11.88
N THR A 478 22.24 36.71 -12.44
CA THR A 478 23.03 36.79 -13.67
C THR A 478 22.15 37.28 -14.84
N GLY A 479 21.00 36.65 -15.06
CA GLY A 479 20.07 37.07 -16.10
C GLY A 479 19.56 38.50 -15.92
N MET A 480 19.36 38.93 -14.68
CA MET A 480 18.97 40.31 -14.37
C MET A 480 20.08 41.31 -14.70
N THR A 481 21.32 41.02 -14.29
CA THR A 481 22.46 41.91 -14.53
C THR A 481 22.82 42.00 -16.00
N ASP A 482 22.66 40.92 -16.76
CA ASP A 482 22.89 40.90 -18.21
C ASP A 482 21.87 41.78 -18.94
N GLU A 483 20.59 41.68 -18.58
CA GLU A 483 19.53 42.53 -19.13
C GLU A 483 19.76 44.01 -18.78
N LEU A 484 20.15 44.30 -17.54
CA LEU A 484 20.49 45.67 -17.13
C LEU A 484 21.73 46.20 -17.86
N ALA A 485 22.77 45.39 -18.05
CA ALA A 485 23.95 45.78 -18.80
C ALA A 485 23.62 46.13 -20.26
N GLN A 486 22.64 45.44 -20.85
CA GLN A 486 22.19 45.71 -22.21
C GLN A 486 21.35 46.99 -22.33
N TYR A 487 20.43 47.25 -21.40
CA TYR A 487 19.41 48.29 -21.58
C TYR A 487 19.53 49.48 -20.61
N SER A 488 20.25 49.34 -19.51
CA SER A 488 20.48 50.39 -18.51
C SER A 488 21.83 50.20 -17.78
N PRO A 489 22.97 50.29 -18.48
CA PRO A 489 24.29 49.91 -17.95
C PRO A 489 24.77 50.79 -16.78
N SER A 490 24.13 51.93 -16.52
CA SER A 490 24.43 52.79 -15.37
C SER A 490 23.66 52.40 -14.10
N THR A 491 22.75 51.42 -14.17
CA THR A 491 21.95 51.00 -13.03
C THR A 491 22.81 50.34 -11.97
N THR A 492 22.81 50.89 -10.75
CA THR A 492 23.53 50.29 -9.62
C THR A 492 22.68 49.19 -8.97
N VAL A 493 23.26 48.01 -8.83
CA VAL A 493 22.66 46.85 -8.16
C VAL A 493 23.52 46.51 -6.94
N LYS A 494 22.90 46.43 -5.78
CA LYS A 494 23.49 45.81 -4.59
C LYS A 494 22.82 44.46 -4.34
N THR A 495 23.58 43.49 -3.87
CA THR A 495 23.14 42.09 -3.72
C THR A 495 23.31 41.64 -2.28
N TYR A 496 22.38 40.82 -1.78
CA TYR A 496 22.47 40.23 -0.46
C TYR A 496 21.82 38.86 -0.40
N GLY A 497 22.60 37.85 0.01
CA GLY A 497 22.08 36.56 0.41
C GLY A 497 21.49 36.66 1.81
N LEU A 498 20.19 36.35 1.94
CA LEU A 498 19.49 36.41 3.21
C LEU A 498 20.19 35.52 4.25
N GLN A 499 20.52 36.11 5.40
CA GLN A 499 21.18 35.38 6.47
C GLN A 499 20.15 34.64 7.33
N TYR A 500 19.97 33.35 7.05
CA TYR A 500 19.12 32.45 7.83
C TYR A 500 19.72 31.03 7.80
N ARG A 501 19.24 30.04 8.54
CA ARG A 501 19.90 28.72 8.60
C ARG A 501 19.94 27.91 7.30
N ALA A 502 18.95 28.07 6.42
CA ALA A 502 18.75 27.26 5.21
C ALA A 502 18.93 25.75 5.43
N LEU A 503 18.47 25.22 6.56
CA LEU A 503 18.74 23.83 6.93
C LEU A 503 18.23 22.90 5.84
N GLY A 504 19.13 22.05 5.35
CA GLY A 504 18.75 20.92 4.52
C GLY A 504 17.70 20.09 5.24
N VAL A 505 16.80 19.51 4.45
CA VAL A 505 16.29 18.19 4.81
C VAL A 505 17.55 17.32 4.82
N LEU A 506 18.01 16.86 6.01
CA LEU A 506 19.23 16.04 6.14
C LEU A 506 19.20 14.88 5.13
N SER A 507 20.31 14.16 4.95
CA SER A 507 20.41 12.92 4.15
C SER A 507 19.44 11.78 4.56
N ASP A 508 18.47 12.10 5.41
CA ASP A 508 17.25 11.38 5.67
C ASP A 508 16.07 12.10 4.99
N PRO A 509 15.59 11.60 3.83
CA PRO A 509 14.41 12.13 3.14
C PRO A 509 13.13 12.08 4.01
N LEU A 510 13.18 11.41 5.18
CA LEU A 510 12.07 11.26 6.14
C LEU A 510 11.81 12.44 7.06
N LEU A 511 12.70 13.43 7.12
CA LEU A 511 12.49 14.58 8.00
C LEU A 511 11.70 15.67 7.30
N ARG A 512 10.54 15.30 6.74
CA ARG A 512 9.42 16.23 6.56
C ARG A 512 8.94 16.66 7.94
N GLY A 513 9.57 17.72 8.47
CA GLY A 513 9.10 18.38 9.69
C GLY A 513 9.79 17.99 10.98
N THR A 514 11.12 18.07 11.04
CA THR A 514 11.72 18.43 12.34
C THR A 514 11.32 19.85 12.68
N GLN A 515 11.16 20.14 13.99
CA GLN A 515 11.11 21.50 14.51
C GLN A 515 12.20 22.37 13.87
N ALA A 516 13.40 21.81 13.64
CA ALA A 516 14.54 22.54 13.06
C ALA A 516 14.28 23.04 11.64
N TYR A 517 13.68 22.23 10.75
CA TYR A 517 13.36 22.66 9.38
C TYR A 517 12.29 23.76 9.37
N PHE A 518 11.20 23.60 10.13
CA PHE A 518 10.19 24.65 10.29
C PHE A 518 10.79 25.92 10.90
N THR A 519 11.66 25.78 11.90
CA THR A 519 12.37 26.92 12.48
C THR A 519 13.26 27.61 11.46
N SER A 520 13.93 26.85 10.58
CA SER A 520 14.71 27.43 9.47
C SER A 520 13.83 28.27 8.54
N ILE A 521 12.61 27.80 8.20
CA ILE A 521 11.68 28.58 7.37
C ILE A 521 11.26 29.86 8.08
N TYR A 522 10.74 29.76 9.31
CA TYR A 522 10.24 30.92 10.04
C TYR A 522 11.33 31.93 10.40
N GLU A 523 12.54 31.47 10.71
CA GLU A 523 13.68 32.37 10.83
C GLU A 523 13.95 33.11 9.52
N GLY A 524 13.90 32.43 8.38
CA GLY A 524 14.01 33.09 7.07
C GLY A 524 12.93 34.16 6.87
N VAL A 525 11.69 33.87 7.28
CA VAL A 525 10.58 34.83 7.21
C VAL A 525 10.85 36.05 8.09
N ASP A 526 11.23 35.85 9.36
CA ASP A 526 11.57 36.93 10.29
C ASP A 526 12.73 37.80 9.76
N GLN A 527 13.81 37.17 9.30
CA GLN A 527 14.99 37.87 8.76
C GLN A 527 14.64 38.66 7.51
N LEU A 528 13.80 38.12 6.61
CA LEU A 528 13.42 38.79 5.37
C LEU A 528 12.49 39.98 5.64
N THR A 529 11.50 39.81 6.51
CA THR A 529 10.55 40.88 6.85
C THR A 529 11.24 42.07 7.52
N GLU A 530 12.17 41.80 8.46
CA GLU A 530 12.98 42.84 9.10
C GLU A 530 13.94 43.51 8.10
N LEU A 531 14.63 42.73 7.24
CA LEU A 531 15.49 43.28 6.20
C LEU A 531 14.74 44.24 5.27
N MET A 532 13.56 43.84 4.79
CA MET A 532 12.74 44.67 3.91
C MET A 532 12.25 45.94 4.61
N SER A 533 11.90 45.86 5.90
CA SER A 533 11.49 47.01 6.71
C SER A 533 12.64 48.00 6.91
N ASP A 534 13.81 47.48 7.28
CA ASP A 534 15.02 48.26 7.54
C ASP A 534 15.51 48.98 6.27
N GLU A 535 15.54 48.27 5.15
CA GLU A 535 15.96 48.84 3.87
C GLU A 535 14.98 49.91 3.36
N THR A 536 13.67 49.65 3.46
CA THR A 536 12.64 50.62 3.06
C THR A 536 12.80 51.94 3.83
N ARG A 537 13.26 51.88 5.08
CA ARG A 537 13.53 53.03 5.94
C ARG A 537 14.86 53.72 5.60
N MET A 538 15.93 52.96 5.36
CA MET A 538 17.27 53.50 5.12
C MET A 538 17.45 54.04 3.69
N CYS A 539 16.84 53.39 2.69
CA CYS A 539 16.98 53.71 1.27
C CYS A 539 15.62 53.88 0.59
N PRO A 540 14.87 54.98 0.84
CA PRO A 540 13.48 55.14 0.40
C PRO A 540 13.26 55.17 -1.12
N THR A 541 14.32 55.38 -1.92
CA THR A 541 14.25 55.41 -3.39
C THR A 541 14.74 54.12 -4.04
N GLU A 542 15.31 53.20 -3.26
CA GLU A 542 15.80 51.92 -3.73
C GLU A 542 14.62 50.97 -3.94
N LYS A 543 14.70 50.16 -5.01
CA LYS A 543 13.72 49.09 -5.27
C LYS A 543 14.30 47.73 -4.98
N ILE A 544 13.55 46.92 -4.23
CA ILE A 544 13.89 45.55 -3.88
C ILE A 544 13.46 44.62 -5.01
N VAL A 545 14.31 43.65 -5.35
CA VAL A 545 13.97 42.46 -6.13
C VAL A 545 14.22 41.26 -5.24
N LEU A 546 13.18 40.45 -5.02
CA LEU A 546 13.27 39.22 -4.24
C LEU A 546 13.42 38.05 -5.19
N SER A 547 14.33 37.13 -4.89
CA SER A 547 14.42 35.86 -5.61
C SER A 547 14.66 34.71 -4.65
N GLY A 548 13.92 33.62 -4.80
CA GLY A 548 14.07 32.46 -3.93
C GLY A 548 13.83 31.13 -4.62
N TYR A 549 14.41 30.08 -4.04
CA TYR A 549 14.34 28.71 -4.54
C TYR A 549 13.89 27.75 -3.43
N SER A 550 12.95 26.85 -3.71
CA SER A 550 12.51 25.79 -2.78
C SER A 550 12.11 26.37 -1.41
N GLN A 551 12.83 26.03 -0.33
CA GLN A 551 12.64 26.64 1.00
C GLN A 551 12.67 28.17 0.97
N GLY A 552 13.57 28.78 0.20
CA GLY A 552 13.66 30.23 0.08
C GLY A 552 12.51 30.87 -0.71
N ALA A 553 11.95 30.15 -1.67
CA ALA A 553 10.72 30.58 -2.34
C ALA A 553 9.53 30.60 -1.36
N LEU A 554 9.43 29.58 -0.50
CA LEU A 554 8.45 29.52 0.58
C LEU A 554 8.63 30.65 1.60
N VAL A 555 9.87 30.94 2.01
CA VAL A 555 10.19 32.07 2.91
C VAL A 555 9.67 33.38 2.34
N ILE A 556 9.93 33.65 1.05
CA ILE A 556 9.40 34.86 0.38
C ILE A 556 7.88 34.83 0.34
N HIS A 557 7.28 33.68 0.01
CA HIS A 557 5.83 33.55 -0.08
C HIS A 557 5.14 33.92 1.24
N ILE A 558 5.60 33.32 2.35
CA ILE A 558 5.05 33.58 3.70
C ILE A 558 5.31 35.04 4.10
N ALA A 559 6.54 35.54 3.93
CA ALA A 559 6.88 36.92 4.29
C ALA A 559 6.03 37.96 3.55
N LEU A 560 5.75 37.75 2.25
CA LEU A 560 4.89 38.66 1.48
C LEU A 560 3.45 38.64 1.98
N ARG A 561 2.94 37.49 2.43
CA ARG A 561 1.61 37.38 3.05
C ARG A 561 1.56 38.10 4.40
N ASP A 562 2.60 37.95 5.23
CA ASP A 562 2.71 38.63 6.53
C ASP A 562 2.85 40.15 6.40
N LEU A 563 3.65 40.61 5.43
CA LEU A 563 3.79 42.03 5.13
C LEU A 563 2.48 42.61 4.56
N ALA A 564 1.72 41.84 3.79
CA ALA A 564 0.42 42.28 3.29
C ALA A 564 -0.64 42.33 4.40
N SER A 565 -0.67 41.34 5.29
CA SER A 565 -1.61 41.28 6.41
C SER A 565 -1.37 42.41 7.42
N SER A 566 -0.09 42.80 7.62
CA SER A 566 0.30 43.93 8.46
C SER A 566 0.18 45.31 7.77
N GLY A 567 -0.10 45.36 6.47
CA GLY A 567 -0.19 46.61 5.71
C GLY A 567 1.16 47.32 5.50
N SER A 568 2.26 46.56 5.46
CA SER A 568 3.62 47.09 5.36
C SER A 568 3.86 47.86 4.04
N PRO A 569 4.52 49.04 4.08
CA PRO A 569 4.88 49.79 2.88
C PRO A 569 5.96 49.08 2.04
N SER A 570 6.71 48.12 2.61
CA SER A 570 7.83 47.45 1.94
C SER A 570 7.42 46.66 0.70
N ILE A 571 6.15 46.22 0.61
CA ILE A 571 5.64 45.48 -0.55
C ILE A 571 4.97 46.38 -1.60
N SER A 572 4.93 47.70 -1.38
CA SER A 572 4.33 48.65 -2.32
C SER A 572 5.08 48.72 -3.66
N ALA A 573 4.43 49.23 -4.71
CA ALA A 573 5.03 49.38 -6.05
C ALA A 573 6.23 50.34 -6.09
N THR A 574 6.40 51.17 -5.06
CA THR A 574 7.54 52.08 -4.94
C THR A 574 8.79 51.40 -4.38
N HIS A 575 8.62 50.34 -3.58
CA HIS A 575 9.72 49.67 -2.87
C HIS A 575 10.00 48.25 -3.36
N LEU A 576 9.03 47.52 -3.88
CA LEU A 576 9.22 46.17 -4.43
C LEU A 576 9.06 46.19 -5.95
N ALA A 577 10.14 45.98 -6.70
CA ALA A 577 10.10 45.98 -8.17
C ALA A 577 9.57 44.64 -8.71
N ALA A 578 10.12 43.53 -8.23
CA ALA A 578 9.86 42.20 -8.76
C ALA A 578 10.10 41.10 -7.71
N VAL A 579 9.45 39.95 -7.91
CA VAL A 579 9.63 38.73 -7.14
C VAL A 579 9.80 37.57 -8.13
N ALA A 580 10.85 36.77 -7.96
CA ALA A 580 11.13 35.58 -8.77
C ALA A 580 11.18 34.33 -7.87
N LEU A 581 10.25 33.39 -8.08
CA LEU A 581 10.15 32.18 -7.27
C LEU A 581 10.47 30.94 -8.11
N ILE A 582 11.38 30.09 -7.64
CA ILE A 582 11.71 28.81 -8.27
C ILE A 582 11.24 27.69 -7.34
N ALA A 583 10.43 26.77 -7.86
CA ALA A 583 9.93 25.61 -7.13
C ALA A 583 9.24 25.96 -5.81
N ASP A 584 8.33 26.93 -5.83
CA ASP A 584 7.61 27.41 -4.64
C ASP A 584 6.73 26.31 -4.00
N PRO A 585 7.07 25.83 -2.79
CA PRO A 585 6.26 24.86 -2.05
C PRO A 585 4.82 25.35 -1.76
N ALA A 586 4.60 26.66 -1.66
CA ALA A 586 3.32 27.28 -1.36
C ALA A 586 2.51 27.69 -2.59
N LYS A 587 2.96 27.30 -3.80
CA LYS A 587 2.20 27.52 -5.03
C LYS A 587 0.78 27.01 -4.88
N VAL A 588 -0.22 27.85 -5.20
CA VAL A 588 -1.63 27.45 -5.18
C VAL A 588 -2.18 27.20 -6.59
N ALA A 589 -3.30 26.49 -6.67
CA ALA A 589 -4.01 26.30 -7.92
C ALA A 589 -4.57 27.63 -8.43
N ASN A 590 -4.25 27.98 -9.68
CA ASN A 590 -4.61 29.23 -10.35
C ASN A 590 -4.18 30.48 -9.55
N GLY A 591 -2.94 30.46 -9.05
CA GLY A 591 -2.29 31.62 -8.45
C GLY A 591 -2.25 32.84 -9.39
N GLY A 592 -2.12 34.03 -8.81
CA GLY A 592 -2.11 35.30 -9.58
C GLY A 592 -0.75 35.65 -10.18
N GLU A 593 0.30 34.94 -9.78
CA GLU A 593 1.66 35.07 -10.29
C GLU A 593 1.80 34.56 -11.73
N TYR A 594 2.67 35.22 -12.51
CA TYR A 594 3.00 34.75 -13.85
C TYR A 594 3.87 33.50 -13.76
N THR A 595 3.43 32.36 -14.27
CA THR A 595 4.10 31.07 -14.05
C THR A 595 4.69 30.50 -15.34
N LEU A 596 5.96 30.11 -15.29
CA LEU A 596 6.66 29.36 -16.34
C LEU A 596 6.80 27.89 -15.92
N GLU A 597 6.75 26.97 -16.89
CA GLU A 597 7.03 25.54 -16.64
C GLU A 597 8.41 25.09 -17.14
N GLU A 598 8.95 25.76 -18.15
CA GLU A 598 10.27 25.50 -18.76
C GLU A 598 10.86 26.81 -19.31
N PHE A 599 12.07 26.76 -19.89
CA PHE A 599 12.68 27.87 -20.63
C PHE A 599 11.69 28.45 -21.66
N ASP A 600 11.38 29.73 -21.51
CA ASP A 600 10.50 30.49 -22.40
C ASP A 600 9.13 29.84 -22.69
N LYS A 601 8.60 29.08 -21.72
CA LYS A 601 7.32 28.38 -21.82
C LYS A 601 6.41 28.72 -20.64
N GLU A 602 5.30 29.40 -20.94
CA GLU A 602 4.25 29.65 -19.96
C GLU A 602 3.63 28.33 -19.48
N ALA A 603 3.28 28.28 -18.20
CA ALA A 603 2.71 27.10 -17.56
C ALA A 603 1.42 26.64 -18.27
N GLY A 604 1.39 25.35 -18.64
CA GLY A 604 0.19 24.71 -19.14
C GLY A 604 -0.87 24.52 -18.05
N SER A 605 -2.05 24.03 -18.44
CA SER A 605 -3.18 23.86 -17.51
C SER A 605 -2.90 22.89 -16.35
N GLY A 606 -1.95 21.97 -16.50
CA GLY A 606 -1.52 21.04 -15.44
C GLY A 606 -0.83 21.80 -14.32
N ILE A 607 0.25 22.53 -14.66
CA ILE A 607 1.00 23.35 -13.71
C ILE A 607 0.16 24.47 -13.13
N ALA A 608 -0.69 25.13 -13.93
CA ALA A 608 -1.57 26.17 -13.44
C ALA A 608 -2.49 25.65 -12.31
N LYS A 609 -3.00 24.42 -12.41
CA LYS A 609 -3.89 23.80 -11.41
C LYS A 609 -3.17 23.05 -10.30
N ALA A 610 -1.87 22.79 -10.45
CA ALA A 610 -1.10 22.10 -9.43
C ALA A 610 -0.97 22.95 -8.16
N GLU A 611 -0.94 22.30 -7.02
CA GLU A 611 -0.72 22.92 -5.71
C GLU A 611 0.56 22.35 -5.11
N GLY A 612 1.45 23.21 -4.64
CA GLY A 612 2.68 22.79 -3.98
C GLY A 612 2.42 22.10 -2.64
N ILE A 613 3.43 21.38 -2.18
CA ILE A 613 3.39 20.51 -0.99
C ILE A 613 3.02 21.28 0.30
N TRP A 614 3.38 22.56 0.41
CA TRP A 614 3.09 23.37 1.59
C TRP A 614 1.58 23.61 1.75
N THR A 615 0.82 23.61 0.66
CA THR A 615 -0.64 23.80 0.71
C THR A 615 -1.39 22.63 1.36
N LYS A 616 -0.71 21.50 1.54
CA LYS A 616 -1.26 20.28 2.16
C LYS A 616 -1.08 20.26 3.69
N PHE A 617 -0.30 21.19 4.24
CA PHE A 617 -0.16 21.31 5.69
C PHE A 617 -1.37 22.07 6.29
N PRO A 618 -1.93 21.61 7.42
CA PRO A 618 -3.03 22.28 8.12
C PRO A 618 -2.49 23.46 8.95
N LEU A 619 -1.96 24.49 8.27
CA LEU A 619 -1.40 25.70 8.86
C LEU A 619 -2.28 26.90 8.50
N ASP A 620 -3.25 27.24 9.36
CA ASP A 620 -4.33 28.19 9.02
C ASP A 620 -3.85 29.63 8.70
N SER A 621 -2.68 30.08 9.16
CA SER A 621 -2.18 31.45 8.90
C SER A 621 -1.27 31.57 7.66
N ASP A 622 -0.48 30.54 7.35
CA ASP A 622 0.66 30.67 6.44
C ASP A 622 0.43 30.01 5.08
N VAL A 623 -0.74 29.37 4.90
CA VAL A 623 -1.17 28.73 3.65
C VAL A 623 -2.15 29.63 2.89
N GLY A 624 -1.94 29.78 1.59
CA GLY A 624 -2.85 30.47 0.68
C GLY A 624 -2.12 31.21 -0.43
N PRO A 625 -2.84 31.90 -1.33
CA PRO A 625 -2.23 32.60 -2.47
C PRO A 625 -1.32 33.75 -2.04
N LEU A 626 -0.38 34.12 -2.94
CA LEU A 626 0.31 35.40 -2.84
C LEU A 626 -0.70 36.56 -2.84
N PRO A 627 -0.44 37.64 -2.08
CA PRO A 627 -1.33 38.79 -2.02
C PRO A 627 -1.53 39.44 -3.40
N PRO A 628 -2.75 39.87 -3.76
CA PRO A 628 -3.01 40.54 -5.03
C PRO A 628 -2.13 41.78 -5.26
N SER A 629 -1.69 42.44 -4.19
CA SER A 629 -0.78 43.58 -4.24
C SER A 629 0.57 43.26 -4.89
N VAL A 630 1.04 42.01 -4.83
CA VAL A 630 2.37 41.61 -5.35
C VAL A 630 2.30 40.74 -6.60
N THR A 631 1.20 39.99 -6.82
CA THR A 631 1.05 39.06 -7.97
C THR A 631 1.44 39.64 -9.34
N GLY A 632 1.05 40.87 -9.67
CA GLY A 632 1.43 41.53 -10.94
C GLY A 632 2.93 41.87 -11.08
N ARG A 633 3.69 41.66 -10.01
CA ARG A 633 5.15 41.81 -9.86
C ARG A 633 5.81 40.50 -9.42
N THR A 634 5.11 39.37 -9.47
CA THR A 634 5.69 38.05 -9.24
C THR A 634 5.74 37.20 -10.50
N ILE A 635 6.91 36.61 -10.75
CA ILE A 635 7.10 35.50 -11.69
C ILE A 635 7.49 34.25 -10.89
N ALA A 636 6.94 33.11 -11.26
CA ALA A 636 7.25 31.81 -10.67
C ALA A 636 7.67 30.82 -11.75
N MET A 637 8.49 29.85 -11.39
CA MET A 637 8.82 28.71 -12.23
C MET A 637 8.56 27.42 -11.47
N CYS A 638 7.80 26.51 -12.08
CA CYS A 638 7.51 25.21 -11.52
C CYS A 638 7.45 24.15 -12.63
N ARG A 639 8.35 23.16 -12.55
CA ARG A 639 8.39 22.08 -13.54
C ARG A 639 7.27 21.09 -13.34
N ASN A 640 6.83 20.49 -14.45
CA ASN A 640 5.87 19.42 -14.40
C ASN A 640 6.42 18.25 -13.57
N HIS A 641 5.61 17.77 -12.63
CA HIS A 641 5.94 16.74 -11.65
C HIS A 641 7.05 17.10 -10.65
N ASP A 642 7.43 18.37 -10.49
CA ASP A 642 8.27 18.76 -9.36
C ASP A 642 7.51 18.43 -8.05
N PRO A 643 8.05 17.53 -7.19
CA PRO A 643 7.36 17.05 -5.99
C PRO A 643 7.09 18.15 -4.94
N VAL A 644 7.72 19.31 -5.08
CA VAL A 644 7.60 20.44 -4.15
C VAL A 644 6.55 21.44 -4.61
N CYS A 645 6.57 21.89 -5.86
CA CYS A 645 5.65 22.94 -6.34
C CYS A 645 4.49 22.43 -7.19
N ALA A 646 4.60 21.24 -7.78
CA ALA A 646 3.56 20.57 -8.54
C ALA A 646 3.59 19.05 -8.31
N PRO A 647 3.42 18.59 -7.05
CA PRO A 647 3.39 17.17 -6.73
C PRO A 647 2.41 16.41 -7.64
N PRO A 648 2.81 15.27 -8.19
CA PRO A 648 1.94 14.47 -9.04
C PRO A 648 0.69 14.05 -8.26
N SER A 649 -0.46 13.96 -8.97
CA SER A 649 -1.72 13.57 -8.32
C SER A 649 -1.64 12.14 -7.75
N PRO A 650 -2.49 11.78 -6.76
CA PRO A 650 -2.54 10.42 -6.20
C PRO A 650 -2.73 9.31 -7.24
N GLN A 651 -3.32 9.63 -8.40
CA GLN A 651 -3.55 8.69 -9.51
C GLN A 651 -2.29 8.38 -10.35
N PHE A 652 -1.19 9.13 -10.16
CA PHE A 652 0.04 9.04 -10.97
C PHE A 652 1.24 8.48 -10.18
N LEU A 653 1.03 7.92 -8.98
CA LEU A 653 2.08 7.42 -8.09
C LEU A 653 2.87 6.19 -8.60
N LEU A 654 2.61 5.69 -9.81
CA LEU A 654 3.24 4.51 -10.42
C LEU A 654 4.76 4.62 -10.67
N GLU A 655 5.39 5.79 -10.53
CA GLU A 655 6.83 5.98 -10.81
C GLU A 655 7.66 6.39 -9.56
N GLY A 656 7.06 6.56 -8.37
CA GLY A 656 7.78 6.91 -7.13
C GLY A 656 8.25 8.38 -7.05
N LEU A 657 8.17 9.00 -5.87
CA LEU A 657 8.58 10.40 -5.66
C LEU A 657 10.09 10.63 -5.86
N LEU A 658 10.93 9.62 -5.57
CA LEU A 658 12.39 9.68 -5.78
C LEU A 658 12.76 9.79 -7.27
N ALA A 659 11.95 9.19 -8.16
CA ALA A 659 12.12 9.37 -9.59
C ALA A 659 11.88 10.83 -10.03
N TYR A 660 11.27 11.67 -9.19
CA TYR A 660 11.02 13.09 -9.48
C TYR A 660 11.79 14.06 -8.59
N VAL A 661 12.46 13.62 -7.53
CA VAL A 661 13.32 14.49 -6.69
C VAL A 661 14.41 15.16 -7.52
N HIS A 662 14.96 14.45 -8.52
CA HIS A 662 15.95 15.02 -9.44
C HIS A 662 15.38 16.19 -10.26
N ILE A 663 14.07 16.24 -10.52
CA ILE A 663 13.43 17.40 -11.17
C ILE A 663 13.53 18.63 -10.28
N HIS A 664 13.36 18.44 -8.96
CA HIS A 664 13.51 19.52 -8.00
C HIS A 664 14.97 19.95 -7.87
N THR A 665 15.91 19.01 -7.63
CA THR A 665 17.31 19.32 -7.32
C THR A 665 18.12 19.73 -8.54
N ASP A 666 17.95 19.04 -9.68
CA ASP A 666 18.79 19.16 -10.87
C ASP A 666 18.05 19.69 -12.09
N GLY A 667 16.72 19.75 -12.05
CA GLY A 667 15.88 20.08 -13.21
C GLY A 667 15.89 21.56 -13.59
N TYR A 668 16.17 22.49 -12.67
CA TYR A 668 16.17 23.92 -12.97
C TYR A 668 17.51 24.38 -13.55
N TYR A 669 17.59 24.48 -14.88
CA TYR A 669 18.82 24.85 -15.57
C TYR A 669 19.13 26.35 -15.44
N GLN A 670 20.41 26.70 -15.54
CA GLN A 670 20.88 28.09 -15.48
C GLN A 670 20.14 29.02 -16.45
N THR A 671 19.92 28.58 -17.69
CA THR A 671 19.21 29.37 -18.70
C THR A 671 17.76 29.65 -18.32
N GLU A 672 17.11 28.72 -17.62
CA GLU A 672 15.73 28.84 -17.15
C GLU A 672 15.63 29.84 -16.02
N SER A 673 16.47 29.69 -14.99
CA SER A 673 16.55 30.62 -13.87
C SER A 673 16.89 32.05 -14.34
N ALA A 674 17.79 32.19 -15.32
CA ALA A 674 18.16 33.49 -15.88
C ALA A 674 16.97 34.23 -16.55
N VAL A 675 15.98 33.52 -17.08
CA VAL A 675 14.76 34.13 -17.68
C VAL A 675 13.99 34.95 -16.63
N LEU A 676 13.88 34.42 -15.41
CA LEU A 676 13.21 35.11 -14.29
C LEU A 676 13.95 36.41 -13.96
N GLY A 677 15.28 36.41 -14.08
CA GLY A 677 16.13 37.58 -13.89
C GLY A 677 15.90 38.66 -14.94
N ARG A 678 15.87 38.28 -16.22
CA ARG A 678 15.53 39.20 -17.33
C ARG A 678 14.16 39.83 -17.12
N TRP A 679 13.18 39.03 -16.73
CA TRP A 679 11.84 39.53 -16.41
C TRP A 679 11.85 40.54 -15.26
N ALA A 680 12.62 40.28 -14.19
CA ALA A 680 12.74 41.19 -13.06
C ALA A 680 13.39 42.52 -13.46
N ALA A 681 14.43 42.49 -14.31
CA ALA A 681 15.03 43.69 -14.89
C ALA A 681 14.02 44.48 -15.74
N ASP A 682 13.25 43.82 -16.60
CA ASP A 682 12.22 44.47 -17.42
C ASP A 682 11.12 45.11 -16.58
N LYS A 683 10.69 44.44 -15.51
CA LYS A 683 9.74 45.01 -14.54
C LYS A 683 10.29 46.26 -13.87
N PHE A 684 11.57 46.26 -13.49
CA PHE A 684 12.22 47.45 -12.94
C PHE A 684 12.29 48.60 -13.96
N LEU A 685 12.66 48.31 -15.21
CA LEU A 685 12.81 49.26 -16.30
C LEU A 685 11.46 49.70 -16.92
N ALA A 686 10.34 49.13 -16.49
CA ALA A 686 9.02 49.30 -17.09
C ALA A 686 9.00 48.96 -18.60
N ARG A 687 9.77 47.94 -19.00
CA ARG A 687 9.79 47.39 -20.36
C ARG A 687 8.79 46.25 -20.51
N ALA A 688 8.34 46.03 -21.74
CA ALA A 688 7.59 44.84 -22.08
C ALA A 688 8.55 43.64 -22.09
N PHE A 689 8.24 42.64 -21.29
CA PHE A 689 8.96 41.38 -21.29
C PHE A 689 8.54 40.56 -22.52
N VAL A 690 9.52 40.01 -23.22
CA VAL A 690 9.32 39.19 -24.43
C VAL A 690 10.11 37.90 -24.25
N LEU A 691 9.43 36.77 -24.37
CA LEU A 691 10.07 35.44 -24.42
C LEU A 691 10.89 35.33 -25.71
N ALA A 692 12.05 34.68 -25.70
CA ALA A 692 12.81 34.50 -26.93
C ALA A 692 12.05 33.55 -27.88
N ASP A 693 11.95 33.91 -29.16
CA ASP A 693 11.31 33.11 -30.22
C ASP A 693 12.05 31.78 -30.51
#